data_AF-D8QSS7-F1
#
_entry.id   AF-D8QSS7-F1
#
_cell.length_a   1.000
_cell.length_b   1.000
_cell.length_c   1.000
_cell.angle_alpha   90.00
_cell.angle_beta   90.00
_cell.angle_gamma   90.00
#
_symmetry.space_group_name_H-M   'P 1'
#
loop_
_entity.id
_entity.type
_entity.pdbx_description
1 polymer ?
#
loop_
_entity_poly.entity_id
_entity_poly.type
_entity_poly.pdbx_seq_one_letter_code
_entity_poly.pdbx_strand_id
1 'polypeptide(L)'
;MEVSQLLDSYFHGANDLANLHTLQQDLESECGQLEVKLQDARSRARHAAADGSAQMHAIAVSLEALCGFCEERSSSSSPPGAEPELLRELSDLAEEVSRVAQVRAYVDAVLQLERLVGDLEDGVFAAASSTPVVSRGAAGSPSSQAGQFVISAVNSLAAIEKLMGEIVECQPQWDRLISAVDVRVDRAAAALRPVVISDYRSIVISIGWPPPLSISGDRDDQQAKSHPLLQLQGDAKRKFRESFVSLSRFQAGQIQRRRREFRGYRDKTPAPREALWSIEELVHPITAKAEVHFKKWLHKPEFVFALAYRITQQHVAVVDALLQPMLDEEFLGYSAREEWISSLVAMVAEHLRRWALPTLMEDLEDSLSDQASTVWLHTVDQTLSFDSKMQALVAKGIGMSSGDEQLSSSVFGVRRACIAVFSDRGDWLEVWTRLELGDARRKMAVEYGNEAAWKINSASSISGSTEFKPPLAAYRLTSAAWNLVDRCRTLPEASQRLLFVRKTALPVLDEFIDELLQRCQESEAVTALADEPSMIKVGVCLNAARYCENTVRDWCEDFFFLELRLAELQENSPGFSPAAEEELAQIQGSVFDSQLEKLSRFRSSWIGKLVSVVSRGFDVRCREYFRNKKRWSEEWAPSFEDAPSGSLVDALAALQSQLSSLKNSLDQANFVELWQRLIPSLDQLLFLGLVLGGARFSEQGARQFGADVKALFLIFRPYCARPASFFSAVSDAAKLLALDSQQAFNFMERLRGYDSDEEQEEDLLVKLRSICGVRKMTASVAYRVLGSRLL
;
A
#
# COMPACT_ATOMS: atom_id res chain seq x y z
N MET A 1 7.06 45.76 26.78
CA MET A 1 7.61 45.48 25.44
C MET A 1 9.03 45.06 25.67
N GLU A 2 9.36 43.80 25.39
CA GLU A 2 10.74 43.33 25.49
C GLU A 2 11.61 44.15 24.53
N VAL A 3 12.80 44.56 24.96
CA VAL A 3 13.67 45.48 24.22
C VAL A 3 14.07 44.90 22.86
N SER A 4 14.11 43.57 22.76
CA SER A 4 14.18 42.80 21.52
C SER A 4 13.14 43.21 20.46
N GLN A 5 11.87 43.38 20.84
CA GLN A 5 10.78 43.75 19.92
C GLN A 5 10.90 45.19 19.42
N LEU A 6 11.47 46.09 20.24
CA LEU A 6 11.70 47.48 19.87
C LEU A 6 12.91 47.62 18.94
N LEU A 7 13.96 46.83 19.14
CA LEU A 7 15.12 46.77 18.24
C LEU A 7 14.77 46.15 16.88
N ASP A 8 14.02 45.05 16.88
CA ASP A 8 13.52 44.42 15.65
C ASP A 8 12.62 45.38 14.85
N SER A 9 11.98 46.34 15.53
CA SER A 9 11.15 47.35 14.86
C SER A 9 11.91 48.33 13.97
N TYR A 10 13.23 48.47 14.12
CA TYR A 10 14.06 49.34 13.27
C TYR A 10 14.33 48.77 11.86
N PHE A 11 14.00 47.49 11.62
CA PHE A 11 14.17 46.85 10.32
C PHE A 11 12.84 46.87 9.58
N HIS A 12 12.66 47.86 8.70
CA HIS A 12 11.47 48.02 7.85
C HIS A 12 11.78 47.83 6.36
N GLY A 13 13.04 47.97 5.95
CA GLY A 13 13.50 47.79 4.58
C GLY A 13 14.96 47.34 4.47
N ALA A 14 15.36 46.91 3.27
CA ALA A 14 16.66 46.26 3.01
C ALA A 14 17.90 47.15 3.27
N ASN A 15 17.73 48.47 3.36
CA ASN A 15 18.82 49.44 3.56
C ASN A 15 19.03 49.82 5.03
N ASP A 16 18.16 49.38 5.94
CA ASP A 16 18.21 49.80 7.35
C ASP A 16 19.42 49.19 8.09
N LEU A 17 19.99 48.11 7.56
CA LEU A 17 21.24 47.49 8.01
C LEU A 17 22.47 48.41 7.90
N ALA A 18 22.47 49.38 6.98
CA ALA A 18 23.62 50.26 6.76
C ALA A 18 23.76 51.35 7.84
N ASN A 19 22.70 51.63 8.60
CA ASN A 19 22.67 52.67 9.64
C ASN A 19 23.04 52.16 11.04
N LEU A 20 23.51 50.91 11.19
CA LEU A 20 23.83 50.32 12.49
C LEU A 20 25.07 50.89 13.18
N HIS A 21 25.99 51.49 12.43
CA HIS A 21 27.22 52.05 13.02
C HIS A 21 26.91 53.18 14.02
N THR A 22 25.86 53.97 13.78
CA THR A 22 25.42 55.01 14.72
C THR A 22 24.76 54.39 15.97
N LEU A 23 23.97 53.33 15.80
CA LEU A 23 23.36 52.61 16.91
C LEU A 23 24.42 51.96 17.81
N GLN A 24 25.47 51.36 17.22
CA GLN A 24 26.59 50.77 17.95
C GLN A 24 27.33 51.80 18.81
N GLN A 25 27.62 52.99 18.27
CA GLN A 25 28.31 54.05 19.03
C GLN A 25 27.47 54.56 20.21
N ASP A 26 26.16 54.71 20.01
CA ASP A 26 25.24 55.14 21.08
C ASP A 26 25.16 54.10 22.20
N LEU A 27 25.14 52.81 21.84
CA LEU A 27 25.13 51.69 22.79
C LEU A 27 26.45 51.53 23.55
N GLU A 28 27.59 51.69 22.90
CA GLU A 28 28.90 51.69 23.56
C GLU A 28 28.98 52.83 24.59
N SER A 29 28.40 53.99 24.28
CA SER A 29 28.28 55.11 25.22
C SER A 29 27.38 54.80 26.41
N GLU A 30 26.18 54.25 26.17
CA GLU A 30 25.25 53.85 27.25
C GLU A 30 25.83 52.74 28.13
N CYS A 31 26.51 51.74 27.55
CA CYS A 31 27.23 50.70 28.30
C CYS A 31 28.27 51.31 29.23
N GLY A 32 29.10 52.24 28.72
CA GLY A 32 30.11 52.92 29.53
C GLY A 32 29.49 53.73 30.68
N GLN A 33 28.35 54.39 30.45
CA GLN A 33 27.63 55.12 31.49
C GLN A 33 27.04 54.18 32.57
N LEU A 34 26.53 53.01 32.19
CA LEU A 34 26.01 52.02 33.12
C LEU A 34 27.10 51.32 33.94
N GLU A 35 28.25 51.04 33.34
CA GLU A 35 29.42 50.52 34.08
C GLU A 35 29.88 51.48 35.16
N VAL A 36 29.88 52.79 34.88
CA VAL A 36 30.18 53.84 35.86
C VAL A 36 29.12 53.87 36.97
N LYS A 37 27.83 53.81 36.62
CA LYS A 37 26.73 53.74 37.61
C LYS A 37 26.81 52.47 38.47
N LEU A 38 27.20 51.33 37.91
CA LEU A 38 27.36 50.07 38.63
C LEU A 38 28.59 50.08 39.54
N GLN A 39 29.71 50.66 39.09
CA GLN A 39 30.86 50.91 39.95
C GLN A 39 30.51 51.85 41.10
N ASP A 40 29.70 52.87 40.85
CA ASP A 40 29.23 53.81 41.88
C ASP A 40 28.23 53.17 42.85
N ALA A 41 27.27 52.37 42.38
CA ALA A 41 26.39 51.58 43.24
C ALA A 41 27.17 50.55 44.07
N ARG A 42 28.20 49.92 43.49
CA ARG A 42 29.09 48.97 44.18
C ARG A 42 29.97 49.67 45.21
N SER A 43 30.43 50.90 44.92
CA SER A 43 31.17 51.72 45.88
C SER A 43 30.25 52.14 47.03
N ARG A 44 29.02 52.61 46.75
CA ARG A 44 28.00 52.97 47.75
C ARG A 44 27.59 51.78 48.61
N ALA A 45 27.37 50.61 48.03
CA ALA A 45 27.09 49.38 48.76
C ALA A 45 28.26 48.96 49.67
N ARG A 46 29.51 49.12 49.22
CA ARG A 46 30.72 48.89 50.04
C ARG A 46 30.85 49.89 51.20
N HIS A 47 30.47 51.15 50.99
CA HIS A 47 30.46 52.17 52.05
C HIS A 47 29.32 51.93 53.05
N ALA A 48 28.11 51.59 52.59
CA ALA A 48 26.98 51.23 53.45
C ALA A 48 27.25 49.94 54.25
N ALA A 49 28.02 49.00 53.69
CA ALA A 49 28.50 47.81 54.40
C ALA A 49 29.45 48.18 55.56
N ALA A 50 30.30 49.19 55.42
CA ALA A 50 31.20 49.60 56.51
C ALA A 50 30.46 50.15 57.75
N ASP A 51 29.23 50.65 57.59
CA ASP A 51 28.46 51.32 58.65
C ASP A 51 27.38 50.43 59.34
N GLY A 52 27.06 49.23 58.83
CA GLY A 52 25.94 48.41 59.33
C GLY A 52 26.13 46.89 59.28
N SER A 53 26.57 46.28 60.37
CA SER A 53 26.97 44.86 60.48
C SER A 53 25.84 43.82 60.29
N ALA A 54 24.56 44.14 60.56
CA ALA A 54 23.47 43.16 60.49
C ALA A 54 22.67 43.16 59.17
N GLN A 55 22.52 44.32 58.51
CA GLN A 55 21.86 44.46 57.20
C GLN A 55 22.74 43.93 56.05
N MET A 56 24.06 43.85 56.30
CA MET A 56 25.09 43.41 55.37
C MET A 56 24.96 41.96 54.89
N HIS A 57 24.65 41.00 55.78
CA HIS A 57 24.64 39.60 55.38
C HIS A 57 23.45 39.29 54.46
N ALA A 58 22.30 39.93 54.70
CA ALA A 58 21.12 39.80 53.84
C ALA A 58 21.34 40.43 52.44
N ILE A 59 22.00 41.59 52.37
CA ILE A 59 22.28 42.27 51.09
C ILE A 59 23.40 41.55 50.32
N ALA A 60 24.44 41.05 51.00
CA ALA A 60 25.52 40.28 50.36
C ALA A 60 25.05 38.92 49.82
N VAL A 61 24.23 38.19 50.60
CA VAL A 61 23.64 36.90 50.16
C VAL A 61 22.65 37.12 49.01
N SER A 62 21.90 38.22 49.00
CA SER A 62 21.00 38.58 47.88
C SER A 62 21.78 39.03 46.62
N LEU A 63 22.94 39.69 46.80
CA LEU A 63 23.86 40.04 45.70
C LEU A 63 24.57 38.81 45.11
N GLU A 64 24.97 37.83 45.93
CA GLU A 64 25.49 36.55 45.46
C GLU A 64 24.41 35.72 44.76
N ALA A 65 23.16 35.77 45.24
CA ALA A 65 22.01 35.15 44.57
C ALA A 65 21.68 35.83 43.22
N LEU A 66 21.74 37.16 43.12
CA LEU A 66 21.56 37.91 41.86
C LEU A 66 22.69 37.64 40.85
N CYS A 67 23.92 37.41 41.31
CA CYS A 67 25.01 36.95 40.44
C CYS A 67 24.79 35.51 39.93
N GLY A 68 24.04 34.67 40.67
CA GLY A 68 23.66 33.32 40.24
C GLY A 68 22.40 33.24 39.35
N PHE A 69 21.52 34.24 39.40
CA PHE A 69 20.25 34.28 38.64
C PHE A 69 20.42 34.50 37.13
N CYS A 70 21.63 34.70 36.64
CA CYS A 70 21.90 34.75 35.20
C CYS A 70 21.78 33.38 34.51
N GLU A 71 21.64 32.26 35.24
CA GLU A 71 21.58 30.92 34.63
C GLU A 71 20.26 30.14 34.82
N GLU A 72 19.36 30.46 35.77
CA GLU A 72 18.11 29.70 35.95
C GLU A 72 16.87 30.59 36.11
N ARG A 73 16.04 30.65 35.05
CA ARG A 73 14.66 31.15 35.13
C ARG A 73 13.79 30.16 35.89
N SER A 74 13.33 30.51 37.09
CA SER A 74 11.99 30.08 37.52
C SER A 74 11.43 30.89 38.70
N SER A 75 10.20 31.35 38.47
CA SER A 75 9.15 31.71 39.42
C SER A 75 9.37 31.35 40.90
N SER A 76 9.50 32.36 41.76
CA SER A 76 9.03 32.26 43.14
C SER A 76 8.55 33.62 43.64
N SER A 77 7.24 33.72 43.82
CA SER A 77 6.57 34.78 44.56
C SER A 77 6.95 34.71 46.04
N SER A 78 7.46 35.81 46.62
CA SER A 78 7.52 35.97 48.08
C SER A 78 7.33 37.45 48.49
N PRO A 79 6.94 37.72 49.76
CA PRO A 79 5.90 38.70 50.13
C PRO A 79 6.41 40.13 50.40
N PRO A 80 5.50 41.13 50.51
CA PRO A 80 5.87 42.53 50.57
C PRO A 80 6.31 42.91 51.99
N GLY A 81 7.60 43.14 52.17
CA GLY A 81 8.17 43.66 53.41
C GLY A 81 9.43 44.45 53.13
N ALA A 82 9.27 45.77 52.96
CA ALA A 82 10.30 46.82 52.94
C ALA A 82 11.70 46.34 52.48
N GLU A 83 11.85 46.09 51.18
CA GLU A 83 13.18 45.98 50.58
C GLU A 83 13.92 47.30 50.80
N PRO A 84 15.16 47.28 51.33
CA PRO A 84 15.97 48.48 51.43
C PRO A 84 16.12 49.09 50.04
N GLU A 85 16.01 50.41 49.94
CA GLU A 85 16.04 51.19 48.70
C GLU A 85 17.22 50.81 47.76
N LEU A 86 18.34 50.38 48.35
CA LEU A 86 19.52 49.82 47.68
C LEU A 86 19.27 48.50 46.93
N LEU A 87 18.46 47.57 47.46
CA LEU A 87 18.13 46.31 46.78
C LEU A 87 17.23 46.56 45.56
N ARG A 88 16.31 47.53 45.67
CA ARG A 88 15.49 47.99 44.55
C ARG A 88 16.36 48.67 43.48
N GLU A 89 17.26 49.57 43.87
CA GLU A 89 18.22 50.19 42.94
C GLU A 89 19.13 49.17 42.24
N LEU A 90 19.55 48.11 42.93
CA LEU A 90 20.37 47.03 42.35
C LEU A 90 19.56 46.12 41.41
N SER A 91 18.29 45.85 41.72
CA SER A 91 17.38 45.12 40.84
C SER A 91 17.08 45.94 39.58
N ASP A 92 16.76 47.23 39.73
CA ASP A 92 16.52 48.17 38.63
C ASP A 92 17.77 48.25 37.73
N LEU A 93 18.98 48.29 38.32
CA LEU A 93 20.24 48.29 37.58
C LEU A 93 20.54 46.94 36.91
N ALA A 94 20.22 45.80 37.56
CA ALA A 94 20.39 44.47 36.97
C ALA A 94 19.45 44.26 35.77
N GLU A 95 18.23 44.78 35.83
CA GLU A 95 17.31 44.84 34.69
C GLU A 95 17.88 45.73 33.57
N GLU A 96 18.47 46.88 33.91
CA GLU A 96 19.09 47.79 32.93
C GLU A 96 20.33 47.17 32.26
N VAL A 97 21.15 46.43 33.02
CA VAL A 97 22.31 45.67 32.50
C VAL A 97 21.86 44.50 31.63
N SER A 98 20.83 43.75 32.03
CA SER A 98 20.25 42.66 31.24
C SER A 98 19.68 43.19 29.91
N ARG A 99 19.00 44.33 29.95
CA ARG A 99 18.51 45.03 28.75
C ARG A 99 19.66 45.38 27.80
N VAL A 100 20.74 45.96 28.32
CA VAL A 100 21.90 46.33 27.51
C VAL A 100 22.64 45.13 26.96
N ALA A 101 22.75 44.04 27.72
CA ALA A 101 23.31 42.78 27.23
C ALA A 101 22.49 42.18 26.07
N GLN A 102 21.16 42.25 26.14
CA GLN A 102 20.28 41.84 25.04
C GLN A 102 20.47 42.72 23.79
N VAL A 103 20.59 44.04 23.97
CA VAL A 103 20.80 44.95 22.85
C VAL A 103 22.18 44.73 22.22
N ARG A 104 23.21 44.51 23.04
CA ARG A 104 24.55 44.18 22.55
C ARG A 104 24.56 42.88 21.76
N ALA A 105 23.93 41.82 22.27
CA ALA A 105 23.80 40.56 21.54
C ALA A 105 23.07 40.73 20.20
N TYR A 106 22.04 41.58 20.16
CA TYR A 106 21.33 41.94 18.94
C TYR A 106 22.25 42.66 17.94
N VAL A 107 22.94 43.72 18.36
CA VAL A 107 23.85 44.48 17.49
C VAL A 107 25.02 43.63 17.01
N ASP A 108 25.61 42.82 17.88
CA ASP A 108 26.71 41.91 17.52
C ASP A 108 26.26 40.90 16.44
N ALA A 109 25.06 40.32 16.57
CA ALA A 109 24.50 39.42 15.57
C ALA A 109 24.24 40.13 14.24
N VAL A 110 23.70 41.34 14.28
CA VAL A 110 23.41 42.14 13.09
C VAL A 110 24.68 42.55 12.36
N LEU A 111 25.72 42.98 13.07
CA LEU A 111 27.01 43.33 12.47
C LEU A 111 27.70 42.12 11.82
N GLN A 112 27.60 40.95 12.45
CA GLN A 112 28.11 39.71 11.87
C GLN A 112 27.35 39.33 10.61
N LEU A 113 26.01 39.44 10.61
CA LEU A 113 25.18 39.20 9.44
C LEU A 113 25.47 40.20 8.31
N GLU A 114 25.59 41.49 8.61
CA GLU A 114 25.88 42.52 7.61
C GLU A 114 27.24 42.30 6.95
N ARG A 115 28.25 41.94 7.75
CA ARG A 115 29.56 41.58 7.22
C ARG A 115 29.48 40.38 6.28
N LEU A 116 28.82 39.31 6.68
CA LEU A 116 28.72 38.10 5.86
C LEU A 116 27.89 38.32 4.58
N VAL A 117 26.81 39.10 4.67
CA VAL A 117 25.99 39.49 3.51
C VAL A 117 26.79 40.39 2.56
N GLY A 118 27.57 41.32 3.09
CA GLY A 118 28.52 42.12 2.31
C GLY A 118 29.55 41.25 1.60
N ASP A 119 30.20 40.32 2.32
CA ASP A 119 31.16 39.36 1.74
C ASP A 119 30.51 38.49 0.63
N LEU A 120 29.24 38.13 0.79
CA LEU A 120 28.45 37.42 -0.21
C LEU A 120 28.19 38.29 -1.45
N GLU A 121 27.67 39.50 -1.28
CA GLU A 121 27.35 40.43 -2.37
C GLU A 121 28.61 40.83 -3.17
N ASP A 122 29.72 41.12 -2.48
CA ASP A 122 31.02 41.41 -3.09
C ASP A 122 31.56 40.19 -3.85
N GLY A 123 31.44 38.99 -3.26
CA GLY A 123 31.83 37.74 -3.91
C GLY A 123 31.02 37.45 -5.18
N VAL A 124 29.71 37.70 -5.14
CA VAL A 124 28.82 37.58 -6.31
C VAL A 124 29.18 38.59 -7.39
N PHE A 125 29.44 39.84 -7.02
CA PHE A 125 29.85 40.89 -7.95
C PHE A 125 31.20 40.58 -8.61
N ALA A 126 32.18 40.13 -7.83
CA ALA A 126 33.51 39.71 -8.32
C ALA A 126 33.42 38.49 -9.24
N ALA A 127 32.59 37.50 -8.89
CA ALA A 127 32.36 36.32 -9.72
C ALA A 127 31.67 36.67 -11.04
N ALA A 128 30.64 37.52 -11.01
CA ALA A 128 29.91 37.96 -12.19
C ALA A 128 30.78 38.79 -13.14
N SER A 129 31.56 39.73 -12.60
CA SER A 129 32.47 40.59 -13.39
C SER A 129 33.66 39.85 -13.99
N SER A 130 34.02 38.69 -13.42
CA SER A 130 35.11 37.83 -13.93
C SER A 130 34.67 36.85 -15.02
N THR A 131 33.37 36.76 -15.33
CA THR A 131 32.89 35.95 -16.47
C THR A 131 33.17 36.68 -17.80
N PRO A 132 33.73 36.00 -18.82
CA PRO A 132 34.26 36.68 -19.99
C PRO A 132 33.13 37.18 -20.89
N VAL A 133 32.85 38.49 -20.82
CA VAL A 133 32.27 39.22 -21.95
C VAL A 133 33.33 39.25 -23.06
N VAL A 134 33.00 38.63 -24.18
CA VAL A 134 33.75 38.57 -25.45
C VAL A 134 34.64 39.80 -25.66
N SER A 135 35.90 39.71 -25.23
CA SER A 135 36.91 40.74 -25.45
C SER A 135 38.21 40.06 -25.84
N ARG A 136 38.55 40.13 -27.12
CA ARG A 136 39.80 39.62 -27.69
C ARG A 136 40.99 40.36 -27.08
N GLY A 137 41.87 39.61 -26.42
CA GLY A 137 43.28 39.97 -26.30
C GLY A 137 43.76 40.34 -24.90
N ALA A 138 44.03 39.34 -24.06
CA ALA A 138 45.15 39.37 -23.11
C ALA A 138 45.39 37.94 -22.60
N ALA A 139 46.58 37.40 -22.87
CA ALA A 139 47.00 36.09 -22.41
C ALA A 139 47.49 36.19 -20.96
N GLY A 140 46.61 35.88 -20.00
CA GLY A 140 46.95 35.65 -18.60
C GLY A 140 45.78 34.94 -17.93
N SER A 141 45.99 33.73 -17.41
CA SER A 141 44.98 32.78 -16.91
C SER A 141 43.88 33.39 -16.02
N PRO A 142 42.69 33.74 -16.56
CA PRO A 142 41.60 34.37 -15.79
C PRO A 142 40.71 33.36 -15.06
N SER A 143 40.74 32.08 -15.46
CA SER A 143 39.78 31.08 -14.99
C SER A 143 39.99 30.62 -13.54
N SER A 144 41.15 30.89 -12.92
CA SER A 144 41.44 30.44 -11.56
C SER A 144 40.95 31.40 -10.48
N GLN A 145 40.79 32.69 -10.81
CA GLN A 145 40.34 33.72 -9.86
C GLN A 145 38.81 33.74 -9.78
N ALA A 146 38.12 33.63 -10.92
CA ALA A 146 36.66 33.56 -10.97
C ALA A 146 36.09 32.43 -10.10
N GLY A 147 36.66 31.22 -10.20
CA GLY A 147 36.25 30.07 -9.37
C GLY A 147 36.49 30.28 -7.87
N GLN A 148 37.54 31.01 -7.49
CA GLN A 148 37.79 31.35 -6.07
C GLN A 148 36.75 32.32 -5.51
N PHE A 149 36.31 33.32 -6.30
CA PHE A 149 35.24 34.23 -5.90
C PHE A 149 33.90 33.49 -5.72
N VAL A 150 33.59 32.54 -6.61
CA VAL A 150 32.40 31.68 -6.48
C VAL A 150 32.46 30.86 -5.19
N ILE A 151 33.59 30.20 -4.89
CA ILE A 151 33.76 29.42 -3.66
C ILE A 151 33.62 30.30 -2.42
N SER A 152 34.20 31.50 -2.43
CA SER A 152 34.08 32.47 -1.33
C SER A 152 32.64 32.86 -1.09
N ALA A 153 31.90 33.23 -2.15
CA ALA A 153 30.49 33.60 -2.06
C ALA A 153 29.62 32.46 -1.51
N VAL A 154 29.83 31.22 -1.98
CA VAL A 154 29.09 30.05 -1.47
C VAL A 154 29.41 29.77 0.00
N ASN A 155 30.66 29.93 0.43
CA ASN A 155 31.05 29.76 1.83
C ASN A 155 30.42 30.84 2.73
N SER A 156 30.37 32.09 2.26
CA SER A 156 29.66 33.17 2.96
C SER A 156 28.17 32.84 3.11
N LEU A 157 27.52 32.34 2.05
CA LEU A 157 26.12 31.90 2.11
C LEU A 157 25.91 30.78 3.15
N ALA A 158 26.77 29.75 3.16
CA ALA A 158 26.68 28.68 4.15
C ALA A 158 26.88 29.18 5.59
N ALA A 159 27.79 30.14 5.81
CA ALA A 159 28.01 30.76 7.11
C ALA A 159 26.80 31.59 7.57
N ILE A 160 26.17 32.34 6.65
CA ILE A 160 24.93 33.07 6.92
C ILE A 160 23.81 32.11 7.35
N GLU A 161 23.60 31.01 6.61
CA GLU A 161 22.54 30.05 6.92
C GLU A 161 22.74 29.35 8.28
N LYS A 162 24.00 29.07 8.65
CA LYS A 162 24.34 28.56 9.98
C LYS A 162 24.01 29.57 11.07
N LEU A 163 24.46 30.82 10.92
CA LEU A 163 24.22 31.89 11.91
C LEU A 163 22.73 32.21 12.05
N MET A 164 22.00 32.28 10.94
CA MET A 164 20.54 32.46 10.96
C MET A 164 19.82 31.29 11.64
N GLY A 165 20.31 30.06 11.47
CA GLY A 165 19.78 28.89 12.19
C GLY A 165 19.91 29.02 13.71
N GLU A 166 21.09 29.42 14.19
CA GLU A 166 21.37 29.64 15.62
C GLU A 166 20.49 30.77 16.19
N ILE A 167 20.33 31.88 15.44
CA ILE A 167 19.50 33.03 15.84
C ILE A 167 18.03 32.64 16.00
N VAL A 168 17.47 31.87 15.05
CA VAL A 168 16.06 31.43 15.10
C VAL A 168 15.79 30.55 16.32
N GLU A 169 16.76 29.73 16.74
CA GLU A 169 16.59 28.85 17.90
C GLU A 169 16.73 29.60 19.23
N CYS A 170 17.66 30.54 19.31
CA CYS A 170 17.92 31.28 20.55
C CYS A 170 17.00 32.49 20.74
N GLN A 171 16.52 33.12 19.66
CA GLN A 171 15.85 34.42 19.69
C GLN A 171 14.70 34.51 18.65
N PRO A 172 13.55 33.87 18.90
CA PRO A 172 12.41 33.79 17.96
C PRO A 172 11.64 35.11 17.75
N GLN A 173 12.18 36.21 18.26
CA GLN A 173 11.57 37.54 18.31
C GLN A 173 12.24 38.52 17.34
N TRP A 174 13.25 38.08 16.58
CA TRP A 174 14.03 38.87 15.62
C TRP A 174 13.56 38.62 14.18
N ASP A 175 12.24 38.50 13.98
CA ASP A 175 11.65 38.08 12.71
C ASP A 175 11.88 39.08 11.57
N ARG A 176 11.91 40.39 11.89
CA ARG A 176 12.13 41.43 10.87
C ARG A 176 13.59 41.48 10.44
N LEU A 177 14.54 41.28 11.36
CA LEU A 177 15.95 41.11 11.01
C LEU A 177 16.16 39.92 10.08
N ILE A 178 15.60 38.75 10.43
CA ILE A 178 15.69 37.54 9.61
C ILE A 178 15.13 37.80 8.22
N SER A 179 13.94 38.42 8.14
CA SER A 179 13.30 38.77 6.87
C SER A 179 14.13 39.74 6.02
N ALA A 180 14.77 40.74 6.63
CA ALA A 180 15.60 41.72 5.93
C ALA A 180 16.87 41.10 5.33
N VAL A 181 17.53 40.21 6.10
CA VAL A 181 18.67 39.43 5.62
C VAL A 181 18.23 38.49 4.51
N ASP A 182 17.08 37.82 4.67
CA ASP A 182 16.58 36.87 3.69
C ASP A 182 16.38 37.53 2.30
N VAL A 183 15.76 38.71 2.24
CA VAL A 183 15.57 39.42 0.96
C VAL A 183 16.90 39.69 0.23
N ARG A 184 17.97 40.03 0.96
CA ARG A 184 19.29 40.28 0.37
C ARG A 184 19.97 39.00 -0.10
N VAL A 185 19.95 37.95 0.74
CA VAL A 185 20.53 36.64 0.38
C VAL A 185 19.78 36.02 -0.81
N ASP A 186 18.47 36.22 -0.94
CA ASP A 186 17.70 35.76 -2.11
C ASP A 186 18.15 36.42 -3.40
N ARG A 187 18.32 37.75 -3.37
CA ARG A 187 18.83 38.50 -4.51
C ARG A 187 20.23 38.03 -4.90
N ALA A 188 21.12 37.87 -3.91
CA ALA A 188 22.48 37.41 -4.13
C ALA A 188 22.53 35.96 -4.66
N ALA A 189 21.74 35.04 -4.08
CA ALA A 189 21.65 33.65 -4.50
C ALA A 189 21.07 33.51 -5.92
N ALA A 190 20.06 34.30 -6.27
CA ALA A 190 19.49 34.32 -7.61
C ALA A 190 20.51 34.77 -8.68
N ALA A 191 21.37 35.73 -8.33
CA ALA A 191 22.47 36.17 -9.19
C ALA A 191 23.63 35.16 -9.24
N LEU A 192 23.92 34.48 -8.11
CA LEU A 192 25.01 33.50 -8.00
C LEU A 192 24.71 32.20 -8.76
N ARG A 193 23.47 31.70 -8.69
CA ARG A 193 23.05 30.41 -9.28
C ARG A 193 23.49 30.19 -10.74
N PRO A 194 23.20 31.08 -11.71
CA PRO A 194 23.61 30.89 -13.09
C PRO A 194 25.14 30.89 -13.27
N VAL A 195 25.87 31.64 -12.44
CA VAL A 195 27.34 31.72 -12.49
C VAL A 195 27.95 30.39 -12.02
N VAL A 196 27.50 29.83 -10.89
CA VAL A 196 28.00 28.55 -10.37
C VAL A 196 27.72 27.40 -11.34
N ILE A 197 26.50 27.34 -11.89
CA ILE A 197 26.12 26.31 -12.87
C ILE A 197 26.95 26.44 -14.15
N SER A 198 27.15 27.66 -14.66
CA SER A 198 27.95 27.90 -15.87
C SER A 198 29.42 27.53 -15.66
N ASP A 199 30.01 27.88 -14.51
CA ASP A 199 31.39 27.53 -14.17
C ASP A 199 31.55 26.00 -14.09
N TYR A 200 30.64 25.33 -13.37
CA TYR A 200 30.60 23.86 -13.28
C TYR A 200 30.50 23.20 -14.67
N ARG A 201 29.56 23.65 -15.52
CA ARG A 201 29.41 23.14 -16.89
C ARG A 201 30.67 23.33 -17.71
N SER A 202 31.34 24.48 -17.60
CA SER A 202 32.57 24.76 -18.35
C SER A 202 33.70 23.79 -17.98
N ILE A 203 33.82 23.47 -16.68
CA ILE A 203 34.80 22.52 -16.15
C ILE A 203 34.46 21.11 -16.63
N VAL A 204 33.20 20.70 -16.52
CA VAL A 204 32.70 19.39 -17.00
C VAL A 204 32.98 19.21 -18.50
N ILE A 205 32.71 20.22 -19.32
CA ILE A 205 33.02 20.20 -20.77
C ILE A 205 34.53 20.09 -21.01
N SER A 206 35.35 20.81 -20.24
CA SER A 206 36.83 20.77 -20.37
C SER A 206 37.42 19.38 -20.09
N ILE A 207 36.72 18.56 -19.30
CA ILE A 207 37.10 17.18 -18.96
C ILE A 207 36.73 16.20 -20.10
N GLY A 208 36.02 16.67 -21.13
CA GLY A 208 35.52 15.82 -22.23
C GLY A 208 34.23 15.08 -21.90
N TRP A 209 33.47 15.56 -20.91
CA TRP A 209 32.16 15.05 -20.58
C TRP A 209 31.07 15.71 -21.47
N PRO A 210 30.03 14.99 -21.92
CA PRO A 210 29.77 13.57 -21.69
C PRO A 210 30.46 12.67 -22.74
N PRO A 211 30.83 11.43 -22.37
CA PRO A 211 31.43 10.47 -23.29
C PRO A 211 30.50 10.15 -24.48
N PRO A 212 31.03 9.65 -25.60
CA PRO A 212 30.20 9.22 -26.73
C PRO A 212 29.29 8.05 -26.32
N LEU A 213 28.00 8.15 -26.66
CA LEU A 213 27.00 7.10 -26.47
C LEU A 213 27.29 5.96 -27.47
N SER A 214 28.26 5.10 -27.16
CA SER A 214 28.74 4.07 -28.10
C SER A 214 27.72 2.92 -28.19
N ILE A 215 27.00 2.83 -29.32
CA ILE A 215 25.98 1.81 -29.58
C ILE A 215 26.56 0.60 -30.36
N SER A 216 27.74 0.70 -30.99
CA SER A 216 28.29 -0.37 -31.83
C SER A 216 28.88 -1.53 -31.01
N GLY A 217 28.27 -2.71 -31.14
CA GLY A 217 28.67 -3.95 -30.48
C GLY A 217 29.76 -4.72 -31.21
N ASP A 218 30.90 -4.08 -31.51
CA ASP A 218 32.09 -4.82 -31.93
C ASP A 218 33.10 -4.88 -30.78
N ARG A 219 33.47 -6.12 -30.46
CA ARG A 219 34.55 -6.42 -29.52
C ARG A 219 35.86 -5.96 -30.14
N ASP A 220 36.53 -5.00 -29.51
CA ASP A 220 37.99 -4.99 -29.47
C ASP A 220 38.52 -4.21 -28.26
N ASP A 221 39.41 -4.88 -27.54
CA ASP A 221 39.94 -4.67 -26.18
C ASP A 221 40.82 -3.40 -25.98
N GLN A 222 40.54 -2.29 -26.68
CA GLN A 222 41.37 -1.07 -26.55
C GLN A 222 40.62 0.25 -26.31
N GLN A 223 39.29 0.30 -26.44
CA GLN A 223 38.48 1.51 -26.16
C GLN A 223 37.81 1.53 -24.78
N ALA A 224 38.00 0.49 -23.95
CA ALA A 224 37.72 0.54 -22.50
C ALA A 224 38.68 1.49 -21.74
N LYS A 225 39.67 2.08 -22.42
CA LYS A 225 40.60 3.08 -21.88
C LYS A 225 40.11 4.49 -22.17
N SER A 226 39.25 5.02 -21.31
CA SER A 226 39.29 6.42 -20.82
C SER A 226 37.91 6.90 -20.38
N HIS A 227 37.41 6.44 -19.24
CA HIS A 227 36.29 7.14 -18.61
C HIS A 227 36.78 8.56 -18.23
N PRO A 228 36.19 9.65 -18.74
CA PRO A 228 36.75 10.99 -18.57
C PRO A 228 36.91 11.36 -17.09
N LEU A 229 35.97 10.94 -16.24
CA LEU A 229 36.04 11.13 -14.79
C LEU A 229 37.08 10.25 -14.06
N LEU A 230 37.51 9.11 -14.63
CA LEU A 230 38.56 8.26 -14.02
C LEU A 230 39.98 8.71 -14.39
N GLN A 231 40.14 9.46 -15.49
CA GLN A 231 41.43 10.00 -15.92
C GLN A 231 41.79 11.34 -15.29
N LEU A 232 40.93 11.87 -14.40
CA LEU A 232 41.17 13.10 -13.67
C LEU A 232 42.45 12.97 -12.81
N GLN A 233 43.53 13.66 -13.21
CA GLN A 233 44.78 13.76 -12.45
C GLN A 233 45.16 15.23 -12.22
N GLY A 234 45.89 15.48 -11.12
CA GLY A 234 46.45 16.79 -10.79
C GLY A 234 45.40 17.88 -10.59
N ASP A 235 45.60 19.04 -11.22
CA ASP A 235 44.80 20.25 -11.03
C ASP A 235 43.37 20.13 -11.59
N ALA A 236 43.14 19.32 -12.62
CA ALA A 236 41.80 19.11 -13.19
C ALA A 236 40.87 18.39 -12.20
N LYS A 237 41.39 17.39 -11.48
CA LYS A 237 40.65 16.69 -10.41
C LYS A 237 40.29 17.63 -9.26
N ARG A 238 41.23 18.50 -8.88
CA ARG A 238 41.03 19.49 -7.81
C ARG A 238 39.94 20.49 -8.19
N LYS A 239 40.02 21.09 -9.38
CA LYS A 239 39.02 22.04 -9.89
C LYS A 239 37.64 21.42 -10.02
N PHE A 240 37.54 20.18 -10.51
CA PHE A 240 36.27 19.46 -10.58
C PHE A 240 35.67 19.23 -9.19
N ARG A 241 36.47 18.76 -8.22
CA ARG A 241 36.01 18.57 -6.84
C ARG A 241 35.56 19.88 -6.21
N GLU A 242 36.35 20.94 -6.34
CA GLU A 242 36.02 22.27 -5.79
C GLU A 242 34.70 22.80 -6.36
N SER A 243 34.50 22.67 -7.68
CA SER A 243 33.27 23.10 -8.34
C SER A 243 32.07 22.21 -7.98
N PHE A 244 32.25 20.89 -7.89
CA PHE A 244 31.21 19.94 -7.45
C PHE A 244 30.76 20.22 -6.02
N VAL A 245 31.71 20.39 -5.09
CA VAL A 245 31.44 20.71 -3.69
C VAL A 245 30.82 22.10 -3.57
N SER A 246 31.29 23.09 -4.32
CA SER A 246 30.70 24.45 -4.34
C SER A 246 29.24 24.43 -4.78
N LEU A 247 28.90 23.73 -5.87
CA LEU A 247 27.51 23.61 -6.32
C LEU A 247 26.64 22.83 -5.33
N SER A 248 27.18 21.76 -4.74
CA SER A 248 26.48 20.95 -3.73
C SER A 248 26.22 21.73 -2.44
N ARG A 249 27.21 22.49 -1.96
CA ARG A 249 27.10 23.37 -0.78
C ARG A 249 26.12 24.52 -1.03
N PHE A 250 26.14 25.10 -2.22
CA PHE A 250 25.17 26.12 -2.61
C PHE A 250 23.74 25.58 -2.54
N GLN A 251 23.50 24.36 -3.06
CA GLN A 251 22.21 23.69 -2.94
C GLN A 251 21.85 23.38 -1.48
N ALA A 252 22.80 22.89 -0.68
CA ALA A 252 22.58 22.58 0.74
C ALA A 252 22.08 23.81 1.51
N GLY A 253 22.72 24.97 1.29
CA GLY A 253 22.27 26.25 1.86
C GLY A 253 20.84 26.62 1.46
N GLN A 254 20.47 26.45 0.19
CA GLN A 254 19.11 26.72 -0.30
C GLN A 254 18.05 25.76 0.27
N ILE A 255 18.43 24.50 0.57
CA ILE A 255 17.55 23.53 1.23
C ILE A 255 17.35 23.90 2.70
N GLN A 256 18.44 24.20 3.42
CA GLN A 256 18.39 24.62 4.82
C GLN A 256 17.52 25.86 5.01
N ARG A 257 17.68 26.83 4.11
CA ARG A 257 16.91 28.06 4.08
C ARG A 257 15.41 27.84 3.94
N ARG A 258 14.99 27.07 2.94
CA ARG A 258 13.56 26.73 2.78
C ARG A 258 13.03 26.00 4.01
N ARG A 259 13.80 25.08 4.60
CA ARG A 259 13.40 24.44 5.86
C ARG A 259 13.20 25.44 7.01
N ARG A 260 13.99 26.52 7.09
CA ARG A 260 13.79 27.63 8.03
C ARG A 260 12.49 28.39 7.72
N GLU A 261 12.27 28.79 6.48
CA GLU A 261 11.08 29.55 6.06
C GLU A 261 9.77 28.78 6.32
N PHE A 262 9.78 27.47 6.10
CA PHE A 262 8.61 26.61 6.29
C PHE A 262 8.42 26.11 7.74
N ARG A 263 9.28 26.47 8.70
CA ARG A 263 9.20 26.00 10.12
C ARG A 263 7.89 26.39 10.82
N GLY A 264 7.17 27.42 10.33
CA GLY A 264 5.86 27.86 10.82
C GLY A 264 4.66 27.08 10.26
N TYR A 265 4.81 26.38 9.12
CA TYR A 265 3.78 25.53 8.53
C TYR A 265 4.05 24.09 8.97
N ARG A 266 3.24 23.61 9.91
CA ARG A 266 3.33 22.25 10.47
C ARG A 266 2.81 21.22 9.47
N ASP A 267 3.41 21.14 8.28
CA ASP A 267 3.03 20.14 7.29
C ASP A 267 3.64 18.80 7.68
N LYS A 268 2.77 17.82 7.97
CA LYS A 268 3.14 16.48 8.44
C LYS A 268 3.77 15.60 7.36
N THR A 269 3.97 16.13 6.15
CA THR A 269 4.59 15.41 5.04
C THR A 269 6.04 15.85 4.84
N PRO A 270 7.03 14.93 4.85
CA PRO A 270 8.40 15.28 4.50
C PRO A 270 8.40 15.87 3.08
N ALA A 271 8.92 17.09 2.93
CA ALA A 271 9.05 17.72 1.63
C ALA A 271 9.78 16.77 0.67
N PRO A 272 9.32 16.62 -0.59
CA PRO A 272 9.94 15.71 -1.56
C PRO A 272 11.42 16.08 -1.71
N ARG A 273 12.30 15.07 -1.63
CA ARG A 273 13.75 15.27 -1.83
C ARG A 273 13.98 15.80 -3.24
N GLU A 274 14.53 17.01 -3.34
CA GLU A 274 14.92 17.61 -4.61
C GLU A 274 16.13 16.88 -5.20
N ALA A 275 16.19 16.81 -6.54
CA ALA A 275 17.34 16.24 -7.24
C ALA A 275 18.61 17.06 -6.96
N LEU A 276 19.74 16.39 -6.81
CA LEU A 276 21.02 17.06 -6.60
C LEU A 276 21.49 17.75 -7.89
N TRP A 277 21.63 19.07 -7.86
CA TRP A 277 22.02 19.88 -9.03
C TRP A 277 23.35 19.44 -9.62
N SER A 278 24.30 19.07 -8.77
CA SER A 278 25.62 18.60 -9.21
C SER A 278 25.56 17.31 -10.03
N ILE A 279 24.61 16.42 -9.74
CA ILE A 279 24.40 15.18 -10.49
C ILE A 279 23.50 15.43 -11.71
N GLU A 280 22.46 16.24 -11.57
CA GLU A 280 21.56 16.64 -12.65
C GLU A 280 22.34 17.30 -13.80
N GLU A 281 23.28 18.20 -13.48
CA GLU A 281 24.12 18.88 -14.46
C GLU A 281 25.13 17.94 -15.15
N LEU A 282 25.52 16.84 -14.52
CA LEU A 282 26.30 15.79 -15.19
C LEU A 282 25.43 14.97 -16.16
N VAL A 283 24.16 14.75 -15.81
CA VAL A 283 23.24 13.97 -16.65
C VAL A 283 22.69 14.81 -17.81
N HIS A 284 22.50 16.12 -17.65
CA HIS A 284 21.89 16.99 -18.67
C HIS A 284 22.56 16.88 -20.07
N PRO A 285 23.90 16.92 -20.21
CA PRO A 285 24.55 16.70 -21.52
C PRO A 285 24.32 15.30 -22.12
N ILE A 286 24.18 14.28 -21.27
CA ILE A 286 23.84 12.90 -21.70
C ILE A 286 22.41 12.89 -22.24
N THR A 287 21.47 13.50 -21.51
CA THR A 287 20.07 13.66 -21.92
C THR A 287 19.97 14.30 -23.30
N ALA A 288 20.68 15.42 -23.53
CA ALA A 288 20.66 16.11 -24.81
C ALA A 288 21.16 15.23 -25.98
N LYS A 289 22.20 14.41 -25.76
CA LYS A 289 22.69 13.47 -26.78
C LYS A 289 21.73 12.29 -26.99
N ALA A 290 21.15 11.76 -25.90
CA ALA A 290 20.23 10.62 -25.95
C ALA A 290 18.90 10.98 -26.60
N GLU A 291 18.38 12.20 -26.38
CA GLU A 291 17.11 12.67 -26.92
C GLU A 291 17.05 12.60 -28.46
N VAL A 292 18.18 12.85 -29.13
CA VAL A 292 18.30 12.72 -30.60
C VAL A 292 18.04 11.30 -31.08
N HIS A 293 18.46 10.30 -30.30
CA HIS A 293 18.20 8.89 -30.59
C HIS A 293 16.77 8.51 -30.18
N PHE A 294 16.31 8.94 -29.01
CA PHE A 294 14.99 8.62 -28.49
C PHE A 294 13.87 9.09 -29.44
N LYS A 295 13.98 10.30 -30.01
CA LYS A 295 13.05 10.80 -31.03
C LYS A 295 12.97 9.93 -32.29
N LYS A 296 14.01 9.16 -32.62
CA LYS A 296 14.01 8.23 -33.76
C LYS A 296 13.42 6.86 -33.42
N TRP A 297 13.26 6.54 -32.14
CA TRP A 297 12.87 5.23 -31.64
C TRP A 297 11.49 5.24 -30.96
N LEU A 298 10.60 6.15 -31.35
CA LEU A 298 9.27 6.28 -30.74
C LEU A 298 8.47 4.97 -30.74
N HIS A 299 8.55 4.18 -31.81
CA HIS A 299 7.91 2.85 -31.90
C HIS A 299 8.83 1.68 -31.52
N LYS A 300 10.02 1.95 -30.98
CA LYS A 300 11.02 0.96 -30.56
C LYS A 300 11.48 1.24 -29.12
N PRO A 301 10.56 1.17 -28.15
CA PRO A 301 10.86 1.53 -26.76
C PRO A 301 12.04 0.73 -26.20
N GLU A 302 12.23 -0.52 -26.64
CA GLU A 302 13.34 -1.37 -26.19
C GLU A 302 14.73 -0.73 -26.37
N PHE A 303 14.92 0.09 -27.42
CA PHE A 303 16.18 0.79 -27.64
C PHE A 303 16.37 1.98 -26.71
N VAL A 304 15.30 2.71 -26.39
CA VAL A 304 15.30 3.82 -25.43
C VAL A 304 15.70 3.30 -24.06
N PHE A 305 14.98 2.29 -23.56
CA PHE A 305 15.21 1.72 -22.24
C PHE A 305 16.56 1.00 -22.15
N ALA A 306 16.97 0.27 -23.19
CA ALA A 306 18.28 -0.39 -23.20
C ALA A 306 19.45 0.61 -23.18
N LEU A 307 19.35 1.71 -23.94
CA LEU A 307 20.37 2.76 -23.93
C LEU A 307 20.46 3.42 -22.56
N ALA A 308 19.32 3.83 -21.98
CA ALA A 308 19.28 4.44 -20.67
C ALA A 308 19.86 3.50 -19.59
N TYR A 309 19.45 2.23 -19.58
CA TYR A 309 19.96 1.24 -18.63
C TYR A 309 21.48 1.03 -18.76
N ARG A 310 21.98 0.95 -19.99
CA ARG A 310 23.41 0.79 -20.26
C ARG A 310 24.21 1.99 -19.75
N ILE A 311 23.75 3.22 -20.02
CA ILE A 311 24.39 4.44 -19.51
C ILE A 311 24.45 4.40 -17.98
N THR A 312 23.34 4.06 -17.33
CA THR A 312 23.30 3.95 -15.86
C THR A 312 24.33 2.96 -15.34
N GLN A 313 24.34 1.75 -15.89
CA GLN A 313 25.21 0.67 -15.44
C GLN A 313 26.70 0.96 -15.67
N GLN A 314 27.05 1.60 -16.79
CA GLN A 314 28.44 1.91 -17.13
C GLN A 314 29.07 2.94 -16.18
N HIS A 315 28.26 3.84 -15.63
CA HIS A 315 28.74 4.97 -14.81
C HIS A 315 28.55 4.76 -13.31
N VAL A 316 27.69 3.82 -12.89
CA VAL A 316 27.32 3.64 -11.47
C VAL A 316 28.54 3.43 -10.54
N ALA A 317 29.49 2.57 -10.93
CA ALA A 317 30.67 2.29 -10.11
C ALA A 317 31.61 3.50 -9.97
N VAL A 318 31.67 4.36 -11.00
CA VAL A 318 32.46 5.58 -10.96
C VAL A 318 31.77 6.63 -10.09
N VAL A 319 30.45 6.72 -10.16
CA VAL A 319 29.65 7.57 -9.27
C VAL A 319 29.87 7.19 -7.81
N ASP A 320 29.82 5.90 -7.48
CA ASP A 320 30.08 5.43 -6.12
C ASP A 320 31.49 5.77 -5.63
N ALA A 321 32.51 5.49 -6.45
CA ALA A 321 33.89 5.65 -6.04
C ALA A 321 34.35 7.11 -6.00
N LEU A 322 33.81 7.96 -6.89
CA LEU A 322 34.26 9.34 -7.09
C LEU A 322 33.32 10.35 -6.45
N LEU A 323 32.00 10.22 -6.65
CA LEU A 323 31.02 11.21 -6.22
C LEU A 323 30.54 11.00 -4.78
N GLN A 324 30.36 9.76 -4.32
CA GLN A 324 29.90 9.51 -2.94
C GLN A 324 30.80 10.18 -1.88
N PRO A 325 32.14 10.06 -1.91
CA PRO A 325 32.99 10.69 -0.90
C PRO A 325 32.95 12.22 -0.93
N MET A 326 32.68 12.83 -2.10
CA MET A 326 32.53 14.28 -2.23
C MET A 326 31.15 14.75 -1.77
N LEU A 327 30.13 13.88 -1.88
CA LEU A 327 28.78 14.17 -1.42
C LEU A 327 28.67 14.07 0.10
N ASP A 328 29.33 13.08 0.71
CA ASP A 328 29.35 12.86 2.16
C ASP A 328 29.89 14.07 2.95
N GLU A 329 30.68 14.94 2.31
CA GLU A 329 31.19 16.19 2.93
C GLU A 329 30.07 17.20 3.23
N GLU A 330 29.03 17.27 2.39
CA GLU A 330 27.96 18.27 2.49
C GLU A 330 26.59 17.66 2.86
N PHE A 331 26.36 16.41 2.49
CA PHE A 331 25.06 15.74 2.61
C PHE A 331 25.20 14.36 3.25
N LEU A 332 25.10 14.31 4.58
CA LEU A 332 25.05 13.03 5.32
C LEU A 332 23.76 12.26 5.00
N GLY A 333 23.91 11.00 4.58
CA GLY A 333 22.79 10.09 4.31
C GLY A 333 22.18 10.20 2.91
N TYR A 334 22.79 10.97 2.00
CA TYR A 334 22.43 10.95 0.58
C TYR A 334 23.29 9.92 -0.15
N SER A 335 22.70 9.22 -1.12
CA SER A 335 23.43 8.31 -1.98
C SER A 335 23.59 8.91 -3.38
N ALA A 336 24.84 9.10 -3.79
CA ALA A 336 25.18 9.54 -5.15
C ALA A 336 24.66 8.54 -6.19
N ARG A 337 24.64 7.24 -5.85
CA ARG A 337 24.06 6.19 -6.68
C ARG A 337 22.57 6.41 -6.93
N GLU A 338 21.82 6.63 -5.86
CA GLU A 338 20.36 6.81 -5.93
C GLU A 338 20.00 8.02 -6.78
N GLU A 339 20.70 9.13 -6.58
CA GLU A 339 20.48 10.38 -7.30
C GLU A 339 20.92 10.28 -8.77
N TRP A 340 22.00 9.55 -9.07
CA TRP A 340 22.40 9.24 -10.45
C TRP A 340 21.34 8.41 -11.18
N ILE A 341 20.88 7.33 -10.56
CA ILE A 341 19.84 6.46 -11.13
C ILE A 341 18.55 7.26 -11.33
N SER A 342 18.14 8.04 -10.32
CA SER A 342 16.94 8.88 -10.37
C SER A 342 16.98 9.90 -11.50
N SER A 343 18.15 10.51 -11.74
CA SER A 343 18.33 11.48 -12.82
C SER A 343 18.17 10.84 -14.21
N LEU A 344 18.64 9.59 -14.39
CA LEU A 344 18.45 8.86 -15.64
C LEU A 344 17.04 8.30 -15.81
N VAL A 345 16.37 7.96 -14.71
CA VAL A 345 14.93 7.66 -14.72
C VAL A 345 14.13 8.90 -15.13
N ALA A 346 14.44 10.08 -14.56
CA ALA A 346 13.80 11.35 -14.93
C ALA A 346 14.00 11.70 -16.41
N MET A 347 15.18 11.44 -16.98
CA MET A 347 15.45 11.58 -18.41
C MET A 347 14.49 10.76 -19.28
N VAL A 348 14.28 9.48 -18.93
CA VAL A 348 13.37 8.60 -19.67
C VAL A 348 11.91 9.00 -19.45
N ALA A 349 11.54 9.32 -18.21
CA ALA A 349 10.21 9.80 -17.87
C ALA A 349 9.82 11.05 -18.66
N GLU A 350 10.75 12.01 -18.81
CA GLU A 350 10.52 13.22 -19.60
C GLU A 350 10.38 12.92 -21.09
N HIS A 351 11.14 11.96 -21.63
CA HIS A 351 10.94 11.50 -23.00
C HIS A 351 9.56 10.87 -23.22
N LEU A 352 9.10 10.03 -22.28
CA LEU A 352 7.76 9.43 -22.31
C LEU A 352 6.68 10.51 -22.29
N ARG A 353 6.78 11.45 -21.35
CA ARG A 353 5.82 12.54 -21.14
C ARG A 353 5.71 13.47 -22.34
N ARG A 354 6.86 13.85 -22.92
CA ARG A 354 6.92 14.90 -23.94
C ARG A 354 6.72 14.39 -25.36
N TRP A 355 7.12 13.16 -25.64
CA TRP A 355 7.19 12.64 -27.01
C TRP A 355 6.47 11.31 -27.18
N ALA A 356 6.84 10.28 -26.42
CA ALA A 356 6.36 8.92 -26.70
C ALA A 356 4.85 8.77 -26.48
N LEU A 357 4.34 9.10 -25.29
CA LEU A 357 2.91 8.93 -24.98
C LEU A 357 2.01 9.83 -25.84
N PRO A 358 2.30 11.13 -26.04
CA PRO A 358 1.52 11.95 -26.97
C PRO A 358 1.45 11.36 -28.39
N THR A 359 2.58 10.91 -28.95
CA THR A 359 2.61 10.32 -30.30
C THR A 359 1.79 9.04 -30.36
N LEU A 360 1.94 8.16 -29.36
CA LEU A 360 1.16 6.91 -29.30
C LEU A 360 -0.34 7.15 -29.10
N MET A 361 -0.72 8.23 -28.40
CA MET A 361 -2.12 8.65 -28.30
C MET A 361 -2.67 9.07 -29.66
N GLU A 362 -1.94 9.92 -30.40
CA GLU A 362 -2.31 10.32 -31.77
C GLU A 362 -2.44 9.09 -32.68
N ASP A 363 -1.47 8.17 -32.63
CA ASP A 363 -1.51 6.92 -33.41
C ASP A 363 -2.74 6.05 -33.08
N LEU A 364 -3.16 6.00 -31.82
CA LEU A 364 -4.34 5.23 -31.37
C LEU A 364 -5.65 5.87 -31.82
N GLU A 365 -5.71 7.20 -31.93
CA GLU A 365 -6.87 7.94 -32.41
C GLU A 365 -7.00 7.86 -33.94
N ASP A 366 -5.88 8.01 -34.65
CA ASP A 366 -5.82 8.00 -36.12
C ASP A 366 -5.91 6.59 -36.70
N SER A 367 -5.28 5.63 -36.02
CA SER A 367 -5.28 4.23 -36.42
C SER A 367 -6.07 3.43 -35.39
N LEU A 368 -7.28 3.00 -35.75
CA LEU A 368 -8.02 1.92 -35.06
C LEU A 368 -7.29 0.56 -35.17
N SER A 369 -5.96 0.53 -35.15
CA SER A 369 -5.14 -0.64 -35.45
C SER A 369 -4.62 -1.31 -34.18
N ASP A 370 -4.62 -2.65 -34.21
CA ASP A 370 -4.02 -3.50 -33.18
C ASP A 370 -2.52 -3.24 -32.99
N GLN A 371 -1.84 -2.64 -33.99
CA GLN A 371 -0.41 -2.36 -33.94
C GLN A 371 -0.08 -1.26 -32.92
N ALA A 372 -0.81 -0.14 -32.95
CA ALA A 372 -0.63 0.95 -31.99
C ALA A 372 -0.90 0.49 -30.55
N SER A 373 -1.96 -0.32 -30.37
CA SER A 373 -2.28 -0.96 -29.09
C SER A 373 -1.14 -1.87 -28.58
N THR A 374 -0.52 -2.63 -29.48
CA THR A 374 0.61 -3.51 -29.15
C THR A 374 1.86 -2.71 -28.76
N VAL A 375 2.16 -1.62 -29.48
CA VAL A 375 3.30 -0.76 -29.16
C VAL A 375 3.11 -0.06 -27.82
N TRP A 376 1.89 0.38 -27.49
CA TRP A 376 1.58 0.93 -26.16
C TRP A 376 1.85 -0.08 -25.05
N LEU A 377 1.26 -1.29 -25.13
CA LEU A 377 1.45 -2.33 -24.12
C LEU A 377 2.91 -2.76 -24.00
N HIS A 378 3.63 -2.89 -25.12
CA HIS A 378 5.07 -3.16 -25.12
C HIS A 378 5.86 -2.02 -24.46
N THR A 379 5.47 -0.76 -24.68
CA THR A 379 6.09 0.39 -23.99
C THR A 379 5.89 0.31 -22.48
N VAL A 380 4.70 -0.06 -22.02
CA VAL A 380 4.44 -0.32 -20.59
C VAL A 380 5.32 -1.45 -20.06
N ASP A 381 5.42 -2.58 -20.78
CA ASP A 381 6.25 -3.72 -20.38
C ASP A 381 7.73 -3.34 -20.27
N GLN A 382 8.24 -2.58 -21.25
CA GLN A 382 9.61 -2.07 -21.19
C GLN A 382 9.80 -1.09 -20.02
N THR A 383 8.79 -0.28 -19.71
CA THR A 383 8.81 0.67 -18.59
C THR A 383 8.89 -0.06 -17.25
N LEU A 384 8.01 -1.03 -17.00
CA LEU A 384 8.00 -1.85 -15.79
C LEU A 384 9.30 -2.65 -15.62
N SER A 385 9.79 -3.25 -16.72
CA SER A 385 11.07 -3.97 -16.71
C SER A 385 12.25 -3.05 -16.40
N PHE A 386 12.23 -1.83 -16.94
CA PHE A 386 13.25 -0.83 -16.68
C PHE A 386 13.25 -0.36 -15.23
N ASP A 387 12.08 -0.07 -14.66
CA ASP A 387 11.93 0.34 -13.27
C ASP A 387 12.45 -0.74 -12.31
N SER A 388 12.07 -2.00 -12.52
CA SER A 388 12.60 -3.14 -11.73
C SER A 388 14.13 -3.27 -11.83
N LYS A 389 14.70 -3.11 -13.04
CA LYS A 389 16.16 -3.14 -13.24
C LYS A 389 16.85 -1.97 -12.54
N MET A 390 16.25 -0.78 -12.51
CA MET A 390 16.79 0.38 -11.82
C MET A 390 16.74 0.20 -10.30
N GLN A 391 15.62 -0.29 -9.76
CA GLN A 391 15.51 -0.64 -8.34
C GLN A 391 16.56 -1.68 -7.93
N ALA A 392 16.81 -2.70 -8.76
CA ALA A 392 17.85 -3.69 -8.49
C ALA A 392 19.28 -3.10 -8.48
N LEU A 393 19.57 -2.08 -9.31
CA LEU A 393 20.86 -1.38 -9.29
C LEU A 393 21.07 -0.57 -8.01
N VAL A 394 20.00 0.03 -7.51
CA VAL A 394 20.01 0.72 -6.23
C VAL A 394 20.23 -0.25 -5.08
N ALA A 395 19.43 -1.32 -4.99
CA ALA A 395 19.47 -2.26 -3.87
C ALA A 395 20.87 -2.85 -3.65
N LYS A 396 21.62 -3.08 -4.74
CA LYS A 396 23.04 -3.47 -4.71
C LYS A 396 23.98 -2.48 -4.01
N GLY A 397 23.56 -1.24 -3.78
CA GLY A 397 24.37 -0.18 -3.14
C GLY A 397 24.18 -0.10 -1.65
N ILE A 398 23.00 -0.51 -1.20
CA ILE A 398 22.60 -0.49 0.22
C ILE A 398 22.98 -1.83 0.89
N GLY A 399 23.44 -2.83 0.12
CA GLY A 399 23.77 -4.16 0.64
C GLY A 399 22.53 -4.97 1.05
N MET A 400 21.34 -4.56 0.62
CA MET A 400 20.11 -5.29 0.87
C MET A 400 20.05 -6.56 0.04
N SER A 401 19.66 -7.67 0.66
CA SER A 401 19.40 -8.93 -0.05
C SER A 401 18.07 -8.83 -0.80
N SER A 402 17.90 -9.60 -1.89
CA SER A 402 16.71 -9.60 -2.74
C SER A 402 15.39 -10.02 -2.05
N GLY A 403 15.37 -10.21 -0.73
CA GLY A 403 14.19 -10.62 0.04
C GLY A 403 13.37 -9.49 0.68
N ASP A 404 13.88 -8.24 0.69
CA ASP A 404 13.25 -7.07 1.34
C ASP A 404 12.57 -6.11 0.32
N GLU A 405 11.94 -6.65 -0.74
CA GLU A 405 11.31 -5.85 -1.81
C GLU A 405 10.20 -4.92 -1.32
N GLN A 406 9.47 -5.28 -0.26
CA GLN A 406 8.37 -4.47 0.26
C GLN A 406 8.84 -3.19 0.97
N LEU A 407 9.96 -3.25 1.70
CA LEU A 407 10.61 -2.09 2.31
C LEU A 407 11.31 -1.20 1.28
N SER A 408 11.78 -1.80 0.18
CA SER A 408 12.37 -1.07 -0.95
C SER A 408 11.38 -0.10 -1.61
N SER A 409 10.08 -0.41 -1.70
CA SER A 409 9.10 0.52 -2.31
C SER A 409 8.80 1.76 -1.45
N SER A 410 8.99 1.63 -0.12
CA SER A 410 8.71 2.70 0.85
C SER A 410 9.89 3.68 1.00
N VAL A 411 11.13 3.16 0.94
CA VAL A 411 12.36 3.97 1.06
C VAL A 411 12.78 4.58 -0.28
N PHE A 412 12.62 3.82 -1.37
CA PHE A 412 12.72 4.34 -2.74
C PHE A 412 11.36 4.89 -3.12
N GLY A 413 11.11 6.16 -2.80
CA GLY A 413 9.81 6.78 -3.03
C GLY A 413 9.25 6.39 -4.40
N VAL A 414 8.11 5.70 -4.39
CA VAL A 414 7.29 5.30 -5.56
C VAL A 414 7.15 6.46 -6.58
N ARG A 415 7.36 7.71 -6.13
CA ARG A 415 7.43 8.95 -6.90
C ARG A 415 8.57 9.06 -7.95
N ARG A 416 9.53 8.14 -8.04
CA ARG A 416 10.62 8.19 -9.04
C ARG A 416 10.62 7.02 -10.02
N ALA A 417 9.51 6.31 -10.21
CA ALA A 417 9.39 5.26 -11.24
C ALA A 417 8.94 5.89 -12.59
N CYS A 418 9.46 5.38 -13.71
CA CYS A 418 9.02 5.83 -15.05
C CYS A 418 7.54 5.53 -15.28
N ILE A 419 7.03 4.44 -14.73
CA ILE A 419 5.62 4.05 -14.87
C ILE A 419 4.64 5.10 -14.34
N ALA A 420 5.06 5.92 -13.37
CA ALA A 420 4.24 7.00 -12.82
C ALA A 420 3.77 8.00 -13.90
N VAL A 421 4.53 8.14 -15.00
CA VAL A 421 4.18 9.04 -16.12
C VAL A 421 2.83 8.67 -16.74
N PHE A 422 2.46 7.39 -16.76
CA PHE A 422 1.16 6.96 -17.27
C PHE A 422 -0.03 7.46 -16.44
N SER A 423 0.23 7.91 -15.21
CA SER A 423 -0.75 8.53 -14.33
C SER A 423 -0.71 10.06 -14.31
N ASP A 424 0.26 10.70 -14.99
CA ASP A 424 0.38 12.17 -15.01
C ASP A 424 -0.87 12.84 -15.61
N ARG A 425 -1.55 12.14 -16.54
CA ARG A 425 -2.84 12.54 -17.09
C ARG A 425 -3.83 11.39 -17.01
N GLY A 426 -5.09 11.71 -16.67
CA GLY A 426 -6.15 10.72 -16.50
C GLY A 426 -6.49 9.95 -17.79
N ASP A 427 -6.36 10.59 -18.95
CA ASP A 427 -6.61 9.95 -20.26
C ASP A 427 -5.57 8.89 -20.60
N TRP A 428 -4.30 9.09 -20.24
CA TRP A 428 -3.25 8.07 -20.43
C TRP A 428 -3.49 6.84 -19.57
N LEU A 429 -3.87 7.01 -18.31
CA LEU A 429 -4.21 5.91 -17.41
C LEU A 429 -5.48 5.18 -17.88
N GLU A 430 -6.48 5.90 -18.39
CA GLU A 430 -7.69 5.31 -18.96
C GLU A 430 -7.38 4.48 -20.21
N VAL A 431 -6.54 4.99 -21.12
CA VAL A 431 -6.10 4.24 -22.30
C VAL A 431 -5.32 3.00 -21.89
N TRP A 432 -4.41 3.11 -20.93
CA TRP A 432 -3.64 1.97 -20.44
C TRP A 432 -4.56 0.89 -19.86
N THR A 433 -5.43 1.24 -18.91
CA THR A 433 -6.37 0.28 -18.29
C THR A 433 -7.28 -0.39 -19.33
N ARG A 434 -7.80 0.37 -20.30
CA ARG A 434 -8.62 -0.16 -21.40
C ARG A 434 -7.87 -1.17 -22.26
N LEU A 435 -6.62 -0.89 -22.61
CA LEU A 435 -5.80 -1.78 -23.44
C LEU A 435 -5.43 -3.06 -22.68
N GLU A 436 -5.09 -2.96 -21.39
CA GLU A 436 -4.79 -4.11 -20.52
C GLU A 436 -6.01 -5.02 -20.35
N LEU A 437 -7.18 -4.44 -20.10
CA LEU A 437 -8.44 -5.19 -20.04
C LEU A 437 -8.73 -5.88 -21.37
N GLY A 438 -8.58 -5.16 -22.50
CA GLY A 438 -8.78 -5.72 -23.83
C GLY A 438 -7.83 -6.89 -24.12
N ASP A 439 -6.58 -6.80 -23.70
CA ASP A 439 -5.60 -7.86 -23.87
C ASP A 439 -5.87 -9.08 -23.00
N ALA A 440 -6.18 -8.85 -21.71
CA ALA A 440 -6.59 -9.92 -20.79
C ALA A 440 -7.83 -10.65 -21.31
N ARG A 441 -8.84 -9.91 -21.80
CA ARG A 441 -10.05 -10.47 -22.42
C ARG A 441 -9.74 -11.38 -23.59
N ARG A 442 -8.90 -10.93 -24.53
CA ARG A 442 -8.51 -11.76 -25.69
C ARG A 442 -7.82 -13.04 -25.26
N LYS A 443 -6.87 -12.94 -24.32
CA LYS A 443 -6.16 -14.10 -23.76
C LYS A 443 -7.12 -15.08 -23.09
N MET A 444 -8.04 -14.57 -22.26
CA MET A 444 -9.01 -15.41 -21.54
C MET A 444 -10.06 -16.03 -22.46
N ALA A 445 -10.54 -15.32 -23.48
CA ALA A 445 -11.50 -15.86 -24.45
C ALA A 445 -10.96 -17.09 -25.19
N VAL A 446 -9.66 -17.11 -25.52
CA VAL A 446 -9.00 -18.27 -26.12
C VAL A 446 -8.97 -19.45 -25.15
N GLU A 447 -8.70 -19.20 -23.87
CA GLU A 447 -8.71 -20.23 -22.83
C GLU A 447 -10.12 -20.78 -22.57
N TYR A 448 -11.15 -19.92 -22.55
CA TYR A 448 -12.54 -20.35 -22.34
C TYR A 448 -13.07 -21.20 -23.48
N GLY A 449 -12.70 -20.89 -24.72
CA GLY A 449 -13.05 -21.70 -25.89
C GLY A 449 -12.39 -23.08 -25.92
N ASN A 450 -11.37 -23.32 -25.09
CA ASN A 450 -10.68 -24.60 -25.03
C ASN A 450 -11.32 -25.56 -24.01
N GLU A 451 -12.06 -26.55 -24.48
CA GLU A 451 -12.67 -27.58 -23.62
C GLU A 451 -11.67 -28.39 -22.78
N ALA A 452 -10.39 -28.44 -23.16
CA ALA A 452 -9.36 -29.05 -22.33
C ALA A 452 -9.06 -28.24 -21.06
N ALA A 453 -9.26 -26.92 -21.11
CA ALA A 453 -9.04 -26.03 -19.97
C ALA A 453 -10.07 -26.24 -18.86
N TRP A 454 -11.25 -26.79 -19.20
CA TRP A 454 -12.37 -27.07 -18.30
C TRP A 454 -12.37 -28.51 -17.76
N LYS A 455 -11.25 -29.20 -17.81
CA LYS A 455 -11.08 -30.51 -17.17
C LYS A 455 -10.39 -30.35 -15.82
N ILE A 456 -10.77 -31.18 -14.86
CA ILE A 456 -10.11 -31.24 -13.55
C ILE A 456 -8.66 -31.64 -13.78
N ASN A 457 -7.73 -30.78 -13.37
CA ASN A 457 -6.32 -31.07 -13.52
C ASN A 457 -5.91 -32.15 -12.52
N SER A 458 -5.67 -33.37 -12.98
CA SER A 458 -5.18 -34.47 -12.13
C SER A 458 -3.67 -34.34 -11.82
N ALA A 459 -2.94 -33.47 -12.53
CA ALA A 459 -1.51 -33.27 -12.33
C ALA A 459 -1.18 -32.25 -11.21
N SER A 460 -2.15 -31.44 -10.75
CA SER A 460 -1.98 -30.54 -9.60
C SER A 460 -1.96 -31.26 -8.25
N SER A 461 -2.13 -32.58 -8.23
CA SER A 461 -1.95 -33.43 -7.04
C SER A 461 -0.49 -33.48 -6.52
N ILE A 462 0.46 -32.84 -7.20
CA ILE A 462 1.90 -32.85 -6.85
C ILE A 462 2.28 -31.69 -5.89
N SER A 463 1.46 -30.63 -5.77
CA SER A 463 1.77 -29.43 -4.97
C SER A 463 1.08 -29.33 -3.60
N GLY A 464 0.52 -30.43 -3.08
CA GLY A 464 0.07 -30.51 -1.68
C GLY A 464 -1.33 -29.99 -1.34
N SER A 465 -2.02 -29.26 -2.23
CA SER A 465 -3.41 -28.81 -2.00
C SER A 465 -4.42 -29.53 -2.92
N THR A 466 -4.70 -30.79 -2.61
CA THR A 466 -5.76 -31.57 -3.27
C THR A 466 -7.19 -31.09 -2.96
N GLU A 467 -7.34 -29.97 -2.25
CA GLU A 467 -8.63 -29.60 -1.63
C GLU A 467 -9.68 -29.14 -2.66
N PHE A 468 -9.30 -28.37 -3.68
CA PHE A 468 -10.25 -27.58 -4.49
C PHE A 468 -10.58 -28.16 -5.88
N LYS A 469 -9.79 -29.11 -6.40
CA LYS A 469 -9.94 -29.70 -7.75
C LYS A 469 -10.28 -28.68 -8.88
N PRO A 470 -9.56 -27.55 -9.01
CA PRO A 470 -9.90 -26.53 -10.00
C PRO A 470 -9.56 -26.96 -11.44
N PRO A 471 -10.32 -26.48 -12.45
CA PRO A 471 -9.93 -26.58 -13.85
C PRO A 471 -8.77 -25.65 -14.19
N LEU A 472 -8.06 -25.91 -15.29
CA LEU A 472 -6.95 -25.07 -15.76
C LEU A 472 -7.40 -23.63 -16.05
N ALA A 473 -8.62 -23.44 -16.58
CA ALA A 473 -9.17 -22.11 -16.84
C ALA A 473 -9.19 -21.21 -15.60
N ALA A 474 -9.49 -21.78 -14.42
CA ALA A 474 -9.51 -21.04 -13.16
C ALA A 474 -8.11 -20.60 -12.71
N TYR A 475 -7.09 -21.46 -12.89
CA TYR A 475 -5.69 -21.08 -12.64
C TYR A 475 -5.19 -19.99 -13.58
N ARG A 476 -5.55 -20.07 -14.86
CA ARG A 476 -5.18 -19.06 -15.86
C ARG A 476 -5.80 -17.71 -15.52
N LEU A 477 -7.07 -17.71 -15.12
CA LEU A 477 -7.76 -16.51 -14.66
C LEU A 477 -7.07 -15.88 -13.44
N THR A 478 -6.87 -16.65 -12.36
CA THR A 478 -6.29 -16.08 -11.12
C THR A 478 -4.89 -15.56 -11.37
N SER A 479 -4.09 -16.25 -12.19
CA SER A 479 -2.78 -15.76 -12.63
C SER A 479 -2.88 -14.48 -13.47
N ALA A 480 -3.81 -14.40 -14.43
CA ALA A 480 -4.01 -13.22 -15.26
C ALA A 480 -4.46 -12.00 -14.45
N ALA A 481 -5.44 -12.19 -13.54
CA ALA A 481 -5.92 -11.14 -12.65
C ALA A 481 -4.82 -10.67 -11.67
N TRP A 482 -4.03 -11.59 -11.12
CA TRP A 482 -2.88 -11.23 -10.28
C TRP A 482 -1.84 -10.42 -11.05
N ASN A 483 -1.51 -10.84 -12.27
CA ASN A 483 -0.57 -10.10 -13.12
C ASN A 483 -1.07 -8.68 -13.42
N LEU A 484 -2.38 -8.48 -13.63
CA LEU A 484 -2.96 -7.14 -13.77
C LEU A 484 -2.80 -6.29 -12.50
N VAL A 485 -3.04 -6.88 -11.34
CA VAL A 485 -2.83 -6.20 -10.05
C VAL A 485 -1.36 -5.80 -9.88
N ASP A 486 -0.44 -6.72 -10.17
CA ASP A 486 1.01 -6.50 -10.03
C ASP A 486 1.49 -5.29 -10.83
N ARG A 487 0.95 -5.09 -12.05
CA ARG A 487 1.30 -3.97 -12.94
C ARG A 487 1.03 -2.60 -12.34
N CYS A 488 0.02 -2.46 -11.48
CA CYS A 488 -0.31 -1.18 -10.87
C CYS A 488 0.41 -0.95 -9.53
N ARG A 489 1.08 -1.95 -8.95
CA ARG A 489 1.74 -1.82 -7.63
C ARG A 489 2.74 -0.66 -7.55
N THR A 490 3.38 -0.34 -8.66
CA THR A 490 4.40 0.70 -8.79
C THR A 490 3.83 2.10 -9.03
N LEU A 491 2.50 2.25 -9.12
CA LEU A 491 1.88 3.57 -9.23
C LEU A 491 1.93 4.34 -7.90
N PRO A 492 2.19 5.66 -7.93
CA PRO A 492 2.48 6.44 -6.73
C PRO A 492 1.27 6.62 -5.80
N GLU A 493 0.07 6.83 -6.35
CA GLU A 493 -1.11 7.11 -5.55
C GLU A 493 -2.00 5.88 -5.40
N ALA A 494 -2.48 5.62 -4.19
CA ALA A 494 -3.37 4.51 -3.90
C ALA A 494 -4.72 4.61 -4.64
N SER A 495 -5.24 5.83 -4.84
CA SER A 495 -6.44 6.11 -5.64
C SER A 495 -6.28 5.68 -7.10
N GLN A 496 -5.12 5.93 -7.71
CA GLN A 496 -4.81 5.51 -9.08
C GLN A 496 -4.69 3.99 -9.20
N ARG A 497 -4.07 3.34 -8.20
CA ARG A 497 -4.00 1.87 -8.11
C ARG A 497 -5.38 1.26 -7.98
N LEU A 498 -6.23 1.81 -7.12
CA LEU A 498 -7.62 1.40 -6.95
C LEU A 498 -8.40 1.55 -8.25
N LEU A 499 -8.28 2.68 -8.93
CA LEU A 499 -8.91 2.92 -10.23
C LEU A 499 -8.46 1.86 -11.25
N PHE A 500 -7.15 1.57 -11.32
CA PHE A 500 -6.60 0.56 -12.21
C PHE A 500 -7.22 -0.82 -11.96
N VAL A 501 -7.22 -1.29 -10.70
CA VAL A 501 -7.80 -2.58 -10.31
C VAL A 501 -9.30 -2.64 -10.64
N ARG A 502 -10.05 -1.57 -10.37
CA ARG A 502 -11.48 -1.47 -10.70
C ARG A 502 -11.76 -1.52 -12.19
N LYS A 503 -10.87 -0.99 -13.02
CA LYS A 503 -11.04 -0.96 -14.49
C LYS A 503 -10.48 -2.19 -15.20
N THR A 504 -9.70 -3.03 -14.52
CA THR A 504 -9.02 -4.18 -15.14
C THR A 504 -9.35 -5.51 -14.45
N ALA A 505 -8.77 -5.76 -13.27
CA ALA A 505 -8.90 -7.04 -12.58
C ALA A 505 -10.34 -7.37 -12.14
N LEU A 506 -11.11 -6.38 -11.65
CA LEU A 506 -12.51 -6.61 -11.26
C LEU A 506 -13.40 -7.03 -12.45
N PRO A 507 -13.40 -6.33 -13.60
CA PRO A 507 -14.11 -6.78 -14.79
C PRO A 507 -13.72 -8.18 -15.28
N VAL A 508 -12.42 -8.52 -15.26
CA VAL A 508 -11.95 -9.86 -15.66
C VAL A 508 -12.52 -10.95 -14.75
N LEU A 509 -12.61 -10.70 -13.44
CA LEU A 509 -13.25 -11.62 -12.50
C LEU A 509 -14.76 -11.71 -12.72
N ASP A 510 -15.43 -10.59 -12.96
CA ASP A 510 -16.87 -10.56 -13.24
C ASP A 510 -17.23 -11.33 -14.52
N GLU A 511 -16.46 -11.15 -15.60
CA GLU A 511 -16.63 -11.88 -16.86
C GLU A 511 -16.42 -13.38 -16.70
N PHE A 512 -15.50 -13.79 -15.84
CA PHE A 512 -15.35 -15.21 -15.53
C PHE A 512 -16.57 -15.77 -14.80
N ILE A 513 -17.17 -15.01 -13.88
CA ILE A 513 -18.40 -15.43 -13.19
C ILE A 513 -19.53 -15.58 -14.21
N ASP A 514 -19.63 -14.67 -15.17
CA ASP A 514 -20.60 -14.76 -16.28
C ASP A 514 -20.35 -15.99 -17.17
N GLU A 515 -19.09 -16.30 -17.49
CA GLU A 515 -18.71 -17.52 -18.22
C GLU A 515 -19.09 -18.78 -17.44
N LEU A 516 -18.81 -18.85 -16.14
CA LEU A 516 -19.23 -19.96 -15.28
C LEU A 516 -20.75 -20.13 -15.29
N LEU A 517 -21.49 -19.02 -15.23
CA LEU A 517 -22.94 -19.02 -15.30
C LEU A 517 -23.46 -19.52 -16.64
N GLN A 518 -22.91 -19.01 -17.74
CA GLN A 518 -23.28 -19.40 -19.09
C GLN A 518 -23.09 -20.91 -19.30
N ARG A 519 -21.91 -21.45 -18.95
CA ARG A 519 -21.61 -22.89 -19.11
C ARG A 519 -22.56 -23.79 -18.31
N CYS A 520 -22.93 -23.36 -17.11
CA CYS A 520 -23.92 -24.07 -16.28
C CYS A 520 -25.33 -24.00 -16.89
N GLN A 521 -25.74 -22.84 -17.39
CA GLN A 521 -27.04 -22.64 -18.04
C GLN A 521 -27.17 -23.42 -19.35
N GLU A 522 -26.12 -23.48 -20.16
CA GLU A 522 -26.07 -24.30 -21.37
C GLU A 522 -26.26 -25.79 -21.03
N SER A 523 -25.57 -26.27 -20.00
CA SER A 523 -25.71 -27.65 -19.52
C SER A 523 -27.12 -27.93 -18.99
N GLU A 524 -27.73 -26.97 -18.29
CA GLU A 524 -29.12 -27.07 -17.82
C GLU A 524 -30.13 -27.05 -18.98
N ALA A 525 -29.92 -26.20 -19.99
CA ALA A 525 -30.84 -26.06 -21.12
C ALA A 525 -30.89 -27.31 -22.01
N VAL A 526 -29.75 -27.99 -22.19
CA VAL A 526 -29.66 -29.16 -23.09
C VAL A 526 -30.27 -30.42 -22.47
N THR A 527 -30.09 -30.66 -21.17
CA THR A 527 -30.47 -31.93 -20.55
C THR A 527 -31.28 -31.81 -19.25
N ALA A 528 -31.60 -30.60 -18.82
CA ALA A 528 -32.14 -30.32 -17.49
C ALA A 528 -31.30 -30.96 -16.36
N LEU A 529 -29.98 -31.11 -16.61
CA LEU A 529 -28.99 -31.78 -15.77
C LEU A 529 -29.33 -33.25 -15.45
N ALA A 530 -30.14 -33.91 -16.28
CA ALA A 530 -30.59 -35.28 -16.03
C ALA A 530 -29.48 -36.33 -16.25
N ASP A 531 -28.48 -36.01 -17.07
CA ASP A 531 -27.35 -36.87 -17.40
C ASP A 531 -26.10 -36.55 -16.56
N GLU A 532 -25.26 -37.57 -16.36
CA GLU A 532 -24.03 -37.45 -15.56
C GLU A 532 -23.01 -36.44 -16.13
N PRO A 533 -22.73 -36.39 -17.46
CA PRO A 533 -21.82 -35.40 -18.04
C PRO A 533 -22.18 -33.95 -17.70
N SER A 534 -23.47 -33.59 -17.75
CA SER A 534 -23.91 -32.23 -17.44
C SER A 534 -23.76 -31.89 -15.96
N MET A 535 -24.02 -32.84 -15.06
CA MET A 535 -23.73 -32.67 -13.63
C MET A 535 -22.23 -32.49 -13.36
N ILE A 536 -21.37 -33.23 -14.07
CA ILE A 536 -19.91 -33.10 -13.95
C ILE A 536 -19.46 -31.71 -14.43
N LYS A 537 -19.99 -31.19 -15.54
CA LYS A 537 -19.69 -29.84 -16.03
C LYS A 537 -20.04 -28.76 -15.02
N VAL A 538 -21.23 -28.83 -14.41
CA VAL A 538 -21.63 -27.93 -13.32
C VAL A 538 -20.69 -28.09 -12.12
N GLY A 539 -20.31 -29.33 -11.78
CA GLY A 539 -19.37 -29.62 -10.70
C GLY A 539 -17.99 -28.98 -10.92
N VAL A 540 -17.47 -29.01 -12.15
CA VAL A 540 -16.22 -28.31 -12.49
C VAL A 540 -16.34 -26.80 -12.31
N CYS A 541 -17.46 -26.20 -12.71
CA CYS A 541 -17.70 -24.77 -12.54
C CYS A 541 -17.80 -24.38 -11.05
N LEU A 542 -18.40 -25.23 -10.22
CA LEU A 542 -18.46 -25.04 -8.75
C LEU A 542 -17.07 -25.09 -8.10
N ASN A 543 -16.20 -26.00 -8.55
CA ASN A 543 -14.82 -26.06 -8.09
C ASN A 543 -14.01 -24.83 -8.52
N ALA A 544 -14.19 -24.39 -9.76
CA ALA A 544 -13.57 -23.17 -10.27
C ALA A 544 -13.97 -21.95 -9.42
N ALA A 545 -15.27 -21.79 -9.15
CA ALA A 545 -15.78 -20.71 -8.33
C ALA A 545 -15.17 -20.72 -6.91
N ARG A 546 -15.15 -21.89 -6.24
CA ARG A 546 -14.59 -22.01 -4.89
C ARG A 546 -13.08 -21.76 -4.85
N TYR A 547 -12.34 -22.23 -5.85
CA TYR A 547 -10.91 -21.95 -5.96
C TYR A 547 -10.63 -20.45 -6.14
N CYS A 548 -11.34 -19.80 -7.07
CA CYS A 548 -11.21 -18.36 -7.29
C CYS A 548 -11.62 -17.55 -6.05
N GLU A 549 -12.72 -17.92 -5.39
CA GLU A 549 -13.20 -17.29 -4.16
C GLU A 549 -12.12 -17.32 -3.06
N ASN A 550 -11.48 -18.47 -2.86
CA ASN A 550 -10.41 -18.59 -1.86
C ASN A 550 -9.14 -17.87 -2.27
N THR A 551 -8.71 -17.99 -3.53
CA THR A 551 -7.49 -17.31 -4.01
C THR A 551 -7.63 -15.79 -3.90
N VAL A 552 -8.78 -15.23 -4.27
CA VAL A 552 -9.04 -13.79 -4.15
C VAL A 552 -9.13 -13.39 -2.67
N ARG A 553 -9.70 -14.24 -1.80
CA ARG A 553 -9.71 -13.99 -0.36
C ARG A 553 -8.29 -13.95 0.23
N ASP A 554 -7.42 -14.86 -0.18
CA ASP A 554 -6.02 -14.88 0.24
C ASP A 554 -5.29 -13.60 -0.18
N TRP A 555 -5.61 -13.05 -1.36
CA TRP A 555 -5.08 -11.75 -1.79
C TRP A 555 -5.48 -10.63 -0.85
N CYS A 556 -6.69 -10.65 -0.30
CA CYS A 556 -7.20 -9.60 0.58
C CYS A 556 -6.42 -9.48 1.90
N GLU A 557 -5.58 -10.46 2.23
CA GLU A 557 -4.71 -10.44 3.41
C GLU A 557 -3.42 -9.63 3.19
N ASP A 558 -3.05 -9.31 1.94
CA ASP A 558 -1.89 -8.49 1.60
C ASP A 558 -2.14 -7.01 1.93
N PHE A 559 -1.16 -6.36 2.58
CA PHE A 559 -1.17 -4.93 2.93
C PHE A 559 -1.53 -4.03 1.75
N PHE A 560 -1.12 -4.43 0.54
CA PHE A 560 -1.49 -3.74 -0.69
C PHE A 560 -3.01 -3.53 -0.83
N PHE A 561 -3.83 -4.54 -0.56
CA PHE A 561 -5.29 -4.43 -0.71
C PHE A 561 -5.95 -3.72 0.46
N LEU A 562 -5.34 -3.74 1.65
CA LEU A 562 -5.76 -2.88 2.77
C LEU A 562 -5.58 -1.39 2.41
N GLU A 563 -4.47 -1.05 1.75
CA GLU A 563 -4.24 0.30 1.25
C GLU A 563 -5.26 0.71 0.18
N LEU A 564 -5.61 -0.19 -0.75
CA LEU A 564 -6.66 0.09 -1.75
C LEU A 564 -8.04 0.28 -1.09
N ARG A 565 -8.34 -0.52 -0.06
CA ARG A 565 -9.58 -0.38 0.71
C ARG A 565 -9.63 0.95 1.45
N LEU A 566 -8.51 1.40 2.02
CA LEU A 566 -8.41 2.72 2.61
C LEU A 566 -8.67 3.84 1.58
N ALA A 567 -8.07 3.74 0.39
CA ALA A 567 -8.29 4.70 -0.69
C ALA A 567 -9.78 4.76 -1.11
N GLU A 568 -10.44 3.60 -1.18
CA GLU A 568 -11.88 3.52 -1.49
C GLU A 568 -12.75 4.21 -0.43
N LEU A 569 -12.42 4.05 0.86
CA LEU A 569 -13.13 4.71 1.95
C LEU A 569 -12.93 6.23 1.92
N GLN A 570 -11.72 6.69 1.58
CA GLN A 570 -11.41 8.10 1.45
C GLN A 570 -12.12 8.77 0.25
N GLU A 571 -12.29 8.06 -0.87
CA GLU A 571 -13.09 8.53 -2.00
C GLU A 571 -14.58 8.69 -1.62
N ASN A 572 -15.12 7.73 -0.88
CA ASN A 572 -16.53 7.74 -0.48
C ASN A 572 -16.83 8.73 0.66
N SER A 573 -15.84 8.97 1.52
CA SER A 573 -15.92 9.85 2.69
C SER A 573 -14.70 10.77 2.75
N PRO A 574 -14.69 11.88 1.99
CA PRO A 574 -13.58 12.83 1.97
C PRO A 574 -13.40 13.47 3.36
N GLY A 575 -12.30 13.11 4.03
CA GLY A 575 -12.03 13.48 5.43
C GLY A 575 -11.71 12.30 6.34
N PHE A 576 -11.92 11.06 5.88
CA PHE A 576 -11.51 9.86 6.60
C PHE A 576 -9.98 9.78 6.70
N SER A 577 -9.46 9.90 7.91
CA SER A 577 -8.06 9.71 8.25
C SER A 577 -8.01 8.76 9.44
N PRO A 578 -7.37 7.59 9.35
CA PRO A 578 -7.30 6.66 10.48
C PRO A 578 -6.38 7.24 11.56
N ALA A 579 -6.96 8.02 12.47
CA ALA A 579 -6.24 8.62 13.60
C ALA A 579 -6.54 7.90 14.92
N ALA A 580 -7.66 7.18 15.00
CA ALA A 580 -8.08 6.41 16.16
C ALA A 580 -8.26 4.90 15.84
N GLU A 581 -8.08 4.05 16.85
CA GLU A 581 -8.33 2.59 16.76
C GLU A 581 -9.76 2.25 16.31
N GLU A 582 -10.75 3.08 16.68
CA GLU A 582 -12.15 2.92 16.28
C GLU A 582 -12.37 3.15 14.77
N GLU A 583 -11.52 3.96 14.11
CA GLU A 583 -11.58 4.21 12.67
C GLU A 583 -10.86 3.12 11.88
N LEU A 584 -9.80 2.51 12.45
CA LEU A 584 -9.15 1.32 11.87
C LEU A 584 -10.13 0.14 11.76
N ALA A 585 -11.06 0.01 12.70
CA ALA A 585 -12.14 -0.99 12.63
C ALA A 585 -13.12 -0.76 11.46
N GLN A 586 -13.15 0.43 10.84
CA GLN A 586 -13.95 0.72 9.65
C GLN A 586 -13.30 0.24 8.35
N ILE A 587 -11.99 -0.06 8.37
CA ILE A 587 -11.27 -0.73 7.27
C ILE A 587 -11.57 -2.24 7.33
N GLN A 588 -12.86 -2.58 7.37
CA GLN A 588 -13.33 -3.95 7.22
C GLN A 588 -13.73 -4.21 5.77
N GLY A 589 -13.51 -5.45 5.34
CA GLY A 589 -13.80 -5.91 3.98
C GLY A 589 -12.66 -5.67 3.00
N SER A 590 -12.98 -5.86 1.72
CA SER A 590 -12.03 -5.82 0.61
C SER A 590 -12.63 -5.14 -0.60
N VAL A 591 -11.77 -4.61 -1.48
CA VAL A 591 -12.15 -4.11 -2.81
C VAL A 591 -12.79 -5.19 -3.69
N PHE A 592 -12.64 -6.47 -3.33
CA PHE A 592 -13.24 -7.62 -4.03
C PHE A 592 -14.55 -8.14 -3.41
N ASP A 593 -15.11 -7.48 -2.39
CA ASP A 593 -16.28 -7.99 -1.65
C ASP A 593 -17.47 -8.32 -2.58
N SER A 594 -17.70 -7.50 -3.60
CA SER A 594 -18.76 -7.74 -4.59
C SER A 594 -18.54 -9.04 -5.37
N GLN A 595 -17.33 -9.27 -5.86
CA GLN A 595 -16.95 -10.46 -6.63
C GLN A 595 -17.00 -11.73 -5.75
N LEU A 596 -16.50 -11.64 -4.52
CA LEU A 596 -16.58 -12.73 -3.54
C LEU A 596 -18.04 -13.10 -3.23
N GLU A 597 -18.91 -12.10 -3.08
CA GLU A 597 -20.33 -12.34 -2.87
C GLU A 597 -21.00 -12.99 -4.09
N LYS A 598 -20.71 -12.50 -5.31
CA LYS A 598 -21.21 -13.11 -6.56
C LYS A 598 -20.79 -14.58 -6.69
N LEU A 599 -19.52 -14.90 -6.41
CA LEU A 599 -19.00 -16.28 -6.43
C LEU A 599 -19.72 -17.18 -5.40
N SER A 600 -19.89 -16.69 -4.17
CA SER A 600 -20.59 -17.42 -3.11
C SER A 600 -22.07 -17.66 -3.45
N ARG A 601 -22.76 -16.65 -3.97
CA ARG A 601 -24.16 -16.76 -4.44
C ARG A 601 -24.27 -17.75 -5.60
N PHE A 602 -23.38 -17.68 -6.59
CA PHE A 602 -23.32 -18.63 -7.70
C PHE A 602 -23.19 -20.06 -7.16
N ARG A 603 -22.25 -20.30 -6.26
CA ARG A 603 -21.99 -21.62 -5.66
C ARG A 603 -23.21 -22.17 -4.93
N SER A 604 -23.81 -21.40 -4.03
CA SER A 604 -25.00 -21.82 -3.28
C SER A 604 -26.21 -22.10 -4.19
N SER A 605 -26.42 -21.28 -5.22
CA SER A 605 -27.51 -21.43 -6.18
C SER A 605 -27.37 -22.72 -7.01
N TRP A 606 -26.20 -22.97 -7.58
CA TRP A 606 -25.96 -24.13 -8.44
C TRP A 606 -25.84 -25.44 -7.65
N ILE A 607 -25.34 -25.42 -6.41
CA ILE A 607 -25.48 -26.56 -5.48
C ILE A 607 -26.97 -26.87 -5.25
N GLY A 608 -27.79 -25.84 -5.00
CA GLY A 608 -29.24 -25.99 -4.84
C GLY A 608 -29.92 -26.62 -6.07
N LYS A 609 -29.51 -26.22 -7.28
CA LYS A 609 -30.00 -26.82 -8.52
C LYS A 609 -29.62 -28.30 -8.65
N LEU A 610 -28.37 -28.67 -8.35
CA LEU A 610 -27.95 -30.08 -8.35
C LEU A 610 -28.77 -30.91 -7.34
N VAL A 611 -28.97 -30.39 -6.12
CA VAL A 611 -29.80 -31.03 -5.10
C VAL A 611 -31.24 -31.24 -5.59
N SER A 612 -31.84 -30.23 -6.22
CA SER A 612 -33.19 -30.31 -6.78
C SER A 612 -33.29 -31.38 -7.86
N VAL A 613 -32.32 -31.45 -8.77
CA VAL A 613 -32.30 -32.42 -9.87
C VAL A 613 -32.13 -33.84 -9.36
N VAL A 614 -31.20 -34.08 -8.43
CA VAL A 614 -31.00 -35.41 -7.82
C VAL A 614 -32.24 -35.84 -7.03
N SER A 615 -32.83 -34.92 -6.24
CA SER A 615 -34.05 -35.19 -5.48
C SER A 615 -35.23 -35.53 -6.39
N ARG A 616 -35.43 -34.77 -7.47
CA ARG A 616 -36.47 -35.02 -8.48
C ARG A 616 -36.26 -36.35 -9.20
N GLY A 617 -35.00 -36.66 -9.56
CA GLY A 617 -34.65 -37.94 -10.17
C GLY A 617 -34.99 -39.13 -9.26
N PHE A 618 -34.69 -39.00 -7.96
CA PHE A 618 -35.06 -39.99 -6.95
C PHE A 618 -36.59 -40.11 -6.77
N ASP A 619 -37.31 -38.99 -6.66
CA ASP A 619 -38.77 -38.96 -6.53
C ASP A 619 -39.47 -39.72 -7.67
N VAL A 620 -39.11 -39.41 -8.91
CA VAL A 620 -39.71 -40.03 -10.10
C VAL A 620 -39.53 -41.55 -10.08
N ARG A 621 -38.36 -42.05 -9.68
CA ARG A 621 -38.07 -43.49 -9.59
C ARG A 621 -38.75 -44.16 -8.38
N CYS A 622 -39.04 -43.42 -7.32
CA CYS A 622 -39.76 -43.91 -6.15
C CYS A 622 -41.29 -43.93 -6.30
N ARG A 623 -41.86 -43.44 -7.41
CA ARG A 623 -43.32 -43.40 -7.61
C ARG A 623 -44.00 -44.76 -7.47
N GLU A 624 -43.38 -45.83 -8.00
CA GLU A 624 -43.93 -47.18 -7.88
C GLU A 624 -43.87 -47.68 -6.43
N TYR A 625 -42.78 -47.38 -5.73
CA TYR A 625 -42.60 -47.68 -4.31
C TYR A 625 -43.69 -47.05 -3.43
N PHE A 626 -44.10 -45.80 -3.71
CA PHE A 626 -45.17 -45.12 -2.97
C PHE A 626 -46.59 -45.52 -3.39
N ARG A 627 -46.79 -45.93 -4.64
CA ARG A 627 -48.13 -46.24 -5.17
C ARG A 627 -48.70 -47.52 -4.58
N ASN A 628 -47.89 -48.55 -4.40
CA ASN A 628 -48.37 -49.84 -3.92
C ASN A 628 -48.47 -49.87 -2.38
N LYS A 629 -49.43 -49.15 -1.79
CA LYS A 629 -49.55 -49.04 -0.32
C LYS A 629 -50.04 -50.31 0.38
N LYS A 630 -50.72 -51.21 -0.33
CA LYS A 630 -51.30 -52.45 0.23
C LYS A 630 -50.24 -53.48 0.62
N ARG A 631 -49.10 -53.48 -0.08
CA ARG A 631 -47.96 -54.36 0.22
C ARG A 631 -47.43 -54.24 1.66
N TRP A 632 -47.64 -53.08 2.28
CA TRP A 632 -47.14 -52.80 3.63
C TRP A 632 -48.01 -53.44 4.71
N SER A 633 -49.26 -53.78 4.36
CA SER A 633 -50.22 -54.47 5.23
C SER A 633 -50.34 -55.96 4.97
N GLU A 634 -49.85 -56.45 3.83
CA GLU A 634 -49.93 -57.86 3.43
C GLU A 634 -48.87 -58.70 4.16
N GLU A 635 -49.25 -59.91 4.57
CA GLU A 635 -48.30 -60.92 5.08
C GLU A 635 -47.75 -61.73 3.90
N TRP A 636 -46.43 -61.80 3.79
CA TRP A 636 -45.73 -62.52 2.72
C TRP A 636 -44.88 -63.65 3.29
N ALA A 637 -44.64 -64.68 2.47
CA ALA A 637 -43.73 -65.78 2.83
C ALA A 637 -42.32 -65.21 3.02
N PRO A 638 -41.54 -65.65 4.03
CA PRO A 638 -40.24 -65.06 4.36
C PRO A 638 -39.29 -65.12 3.16
N SER A 639 -39.17 -64.01 2.44
CA SER A 639 -38.11 -63.79 1.46
C SER A 639 -36.84 -63.31 2.16
N PHE A 640 -35.70 -63.40 1.48
CA PHE A 640 -34.37 -62.99 1.96
C PHE A 640 -34.42 -61.82 2.94
N GLU A 641 -34.15 -62.14 4.21
CA GLU A 641 -34.10 -61.17 5.30
C GLU A 641 -33.04 -60.10 4.97
N ASP A 642 -33.39 -58.82 5.16
CA ASP A 642 -32.56 -57.62 4.93
C ASP A 642 -32.34 -57.13 3.47
N ALA A 643 -32.96 -57.72 2.44
CA ALA A 643 -32.88 -57.16 1.09
C ALA A 643 -33.79 -55.91 0.91
N PRO A 644 -33.36 -54.87 0.16
CA PRO A 644 -34.23 -53.73 -0.16
C PRO A 644 -35.37 -54.14 -1.11
N SER A 645 -36.49 -53.45 -0.99
CA SER A 645 -37.66 -53.57 -1.85
C SER A 645 -37.30 -53.46 -3.33
N GLY A 646 -37.72 -54.42 -4.15
CA GLY A 646 -37.43 -54.43 -5.60
C GLY A 646 -37.82 -53.13 -6.32
N SER A 647 -38.95 -52.52 -5.95
CA SER A 647 -39.41 -51.24 -6.50
C SER A 647 -38.62 -50.00 -6.04
N LEU A 648 -37.63 -50.16 -5.15
CA LEU A 648 -36.75 -49.11 -4.64
C LEU A 648 -35.31 -49.25 -5.16
N VAL A 649 -34.93 -50.45 -5.60
CA VAL A 649 -33.56 -50.77 -6.04
C VAL A 649 -33.06 -49.84 -7.14
N ASP A 650 -33.88 -49.57 -8.16
CA ASP A 650 -33.50 -48.67 -9.26
C ASP A 650 -33.26 -47.22 -8.79
N ALA A 651 -34.09 -46.72 -7.86
CA ALA A 651 -33.92 -45.39 -7.29
C ALA A 651 -32.63 -45.29 -6.46
N LEU A 652 -32.32 -46.33 -5.66
CA LEU A 652 -31.10 -46.42 -4.87
C LEU A 652 -29.84 -46.53 -5.75
N ALA A 653 -29.88 -47.34 -6.79
CA ALA A 653 -28.78 -47.50 -7.74
C ALA A 653 -28.49 -46.18 -8.49
N ALA A 654 -29.55 -45.50 -8.95
CA ALA A 654 -29.42 -44.20 -9.61
C ALA A 654 -28.82 -43.14 -8.66
N LEU A 655 -29.34 -43.05 -7.43
CA LEU A 655 -28.81 -42.12 -6.41
C LEU A 655 -27.34 -42.38 -6.09
N GLN A 656 -26.96 -43.66 -5.97
CA GLN A 656 -25.57 -44.04 -5.71
C GLN A 656 -24.66 -43.64 -6.88
N SER A 657 -25.08 -43.90 -8.13
CA SER A 657 -24.34 -43.50 -9.33
C SER A 657 -24.11 -41.99 -9.36
N GLN A 658 -25.19 -41.21 -9.22
CA GLN A 658 -25.15 -39.75 -9.26
C GLN A 658 -24.26 -39.16 -8.15
N LEU A 659 -24.40 -39.65 -6.92
CA LEU A 659 -23.56 -39.21 -5.80
C LEU A 659 -22.09 -39.57 -6.01
N SER A 660 -21.79 -40.73 -6.59
CA SER A 660 -20.41 -41.13 -6.89
C SER A 660 -19.77 -40.25 -7.97
N SER A 661 -20.51 -39.95 -9.05
CA SER A 661 -20.07 -39.05 -10.12
C SER A 661 -19.86 -37.62 -9.61
N LEU A 662 -20.76 -37.14 -8.74
CA LEU A 662 -20.61 -35.84 -8.06
C LEU A 662 -19.45 -35.83 -7.07
N LYS A 663 -19.20 -36.90 -6.31
CA LYS A 663 -18.03 -37.01 -5.41
C LYS A 663 -16.70 -36.93 -6.16
N ASN A 664 -16.65 -37.54 -7.35
CA ASN A 664 -15.46 -37.56 -8.18
C ASN A 664 -15.21 -36.20 -8.83
N SER A 665 -16.26 -35.51 -9.27
CA SER A 665 -16.15 -34.19 -9.90
C SER A 665 -15.98 -33.05 -8.91
N LEU A 666 -16.78 -32.98 -7.85
CA LEU A 666 -16.72 -31.92 -6.85
C LEU A 666 -15.53 -32.06 -5.92
N ASP A 667 -15.08 -30.90 -5.44
CA ASP A 667 -14.17 -30.78 -4.31
C ASP A 667 -14.84 -31.23 -3.00
N GLN A 668 -14.05 -31.37 -1.92
CA GLN A 668 -14.57 -31.99 -0.70
C GLN A 668 -15.67 -31.14 -0.03
N ALA A 669 -15.53 -29.82 0.06
CA ALA A 669 -16.52 -29.03 0.79
C ALA A 669 -17.79 -28.79 -0.04
N ASN A 670 -17.69 -28.56 -1.35
CA ASN A 670 -18.86 -28.47 -2.22
C ASN A 670 -19.63 -29.80 -2.23
N PHE A 671 -18.93 -30.94 -2.24
CA PHE A 671 -19.59 -32.24 -2.10
C PHE A 671 -20.29 -32.39 -0.74
N VAL A 672 -19.63 -31.98 0.35
CA VAL A 672 -20.21 -32.01 1.70
C VAL A 672 -21.47 -31.17 1.80
N GLU A 673 -21.41 -29.94 1.30
CA GLU A 673 -22.56 -29.04 1.26
C GLU A 673 -23.70 -29.63 0.42
N LEU A 674 -23.39 -30.22 -0.74
CA LEU A 674 -24.37 -30.85 -1.62
C LEU A 674 -25.10 -32.00 -0.92
N TRP A 675 -24.38 -32.99 -0.37
CA TRP A 675 -25.06 -34.14 0.24
C TRP A 675 -25.79 -33.76 1.52
N GLN A 676 -25.29 -32.80 2.30
CA GLN A 676 -25.99 -32.30 3.49
C GLN A 676 -27.29 -31.58 3.14
N ARG A 677 -27.32 -30.82 2.05
CA ARG A 677 -28.55 -30.19 1.53
C ARG A 677 -29.51 -31.20 0.89
N LEU A 678 -29.00 -32.31 0.34
CA LEU A 678 -29.79 -33.36 -0.28
C LEU A 678 -30.56 -34.22 0.74
N ILE A 679 -29.95 -34.56 1.87
CA ILE A 679 -30.55 -35.47 2.85
C ILE A 679 -31.94 -35.01 3.33
N PRO A 680 -32.17 -33.74 3.75
CA PRO A 680 -33.49 -33.30 4.18
C PRO A 680 -34.58 -33.50 3.12
N SER A 681 -34.27 -33.28 1.84
CA SER A 681 -35.19 -33.50 0.74
C SER A 681 -35.55 -34.98 0.60
N LEU A 682 -34.58 -35.88 0.71
CA LEU A 682 -34.81 -37.33 0.66
C LEU A 682 -35.54 -37.86 1.90
N ASP A 683 -35.18 -37.38 3.09
CA ASP A 683 -35.80 -37.72 4.38
C ASP A 683 -37.29 -37.35 4.37
N GLN A 684 -37.62 -36.13 3.96
CA GLN A 684 -39.02 -35.69 3.86
C GLN A 684 -39.80 -36.44 2.78
N LEU A 685 -39.19 -36.69 1.62
CA LEU A 685 -39.83 -37.39 0.51
C LEU A 685 -40.26 -38.80 0.92
N LEU A 686 -39.38 -39.59 1.54
CA LEU A 686 -39.71 -40.94 2.00
C LEU A 686 -40.69 -40.91 3.18
N PHE A 687 -40.51 -39.97 4.11
CA PHE A 687 -41.36 -39.86 5.30
C PHE A 687 -42.80 -39.48 4.93
N LEU A 688 -42.99 -38.45 4.09
CA LEU A 688 -44.30 -37.98 3.66
C LEU A 688 -44.92 -38.91 2.60
N GLY A 689 -44.11 -39.39 1.66
CA GLY A 689 -44.57 -40.24 0.55
C GLY A 689 -45.10 -41.59 1.01
N LEU A 690 -44.49 -42.17 2.05
CA LEU A 690 -44.85 -43.50 2.53
C LEU A 690 -45.50 -43.49 3.93
N VAL A 691 -44.77 -43.05 4.96
CA VAL A 691 -45.18 -43.21 6.36
C VAL A 691 -46.41 -42.38 6.69
N LEU A 692 -46.37 -41.08 6.36
CA LEU A 692 -47.55 -40.21 6.52
C LEU A 692 -48.45 -40.20 5.27
N GLY A 693 -48.07 -40.93 4.22
CA GLY A 693 -48.80 -41.06 2.97
C GLY A 693 -50.03 -41.97 3.06
N GLY A 694 -50.36 -42.51 4.24
CA GLY A 694 -51.53 -43.37 4.45
C GLY A 694 -51.28 -44.86 4.17
N ALA A 695 -50.01 -45.29 4.12
CA ALA A 695 -49.69 -46.71 4.19
C ALA A 695 -50.06 -47.28 5.57
N ARG A 696 -50.41 -48.56 5.63
CA ARG A 696 -50.65 -49.32 6.87
C ARG A 696 -49.59 -50.40 6.98
N PHE A 697 -48.94 -50.51 8.12
CA PHE A 697 -47.78 -51.40 8.30
C PHE A 697 -48.12 -52.61 9.17
N SER A 698 -47.97 -53.82 8.63
CA SER A 698 -47.83 -55.04 9.42
C SER A 698 -46.44 -55.11 10.06
N GLU A 699 -46.20 -56.06 10.98
CA GLU A 699 -44.87 -56.25 11.57
C GLU A 699 -43.82 -56.55 10.48
N GLN A 700 -44.16 -57.37 9.48
CA GLN A 700 -43.29 -57.66 8.34
C GLN A 700 -43.08 -56.42 7.45
N GLY A 701 -44.12 -55.63 7.21
CA GLY A 701 -44.02 -54.36 6.47
C GLY A 701 -43.12 -53.34 7.16
N ALA A 702 -43.21 -53.22 8.49
CA ALA A 702 -42.33 -52.35 9.28
C ALA A 702 -40.86 -52.82 9.21
N ARG A 703 -40.60 -54.14 9.28
CA ARG A 703 -39.25 -54.70 9.11
C ARG A 703 -38.70 -54.43 7.70
N GLN A 704 -39.50 -54.59 6.65
CA GLN A 704 -39.09 -54.27 5.27
C GLN A 704 -38.79 -52.78 5.09
N PHE A 705 -39.59 -51.89 5.68
CA PHE A 705 -39.31 -50.45 5.66
C PHE A 705 -37.97 -50.16 6.35
N GLY A 706 -37.70 -50.82 7.49
CA GLY A 706 -36.41 -50.77 8.15
C GLY A 706 -35.24 -51.22 7.25
N ALA A 707 -35.40 -52.29 6.47
CA ALA A 707 -34.40 -52.75 5.51
C ALA A 707 -34.16 -51.73 4.38
N ASP A 708 -35.23 -51.14 3.84
CA ASP A 708 -35.16 -50.10 2.80
C ASP A 708 -34.41 -48.84 3.29
N VAL A 709 -34.70 -48.41 4.52
CA VAL A 709 -34.03 -47.27 5.17
C VAL A 709 -32.55 -47.57 5.44
N LYS A 710 -32.23 -48.79 5.90
CA LYS A 710 -30.83 -49.23 6.04
C LYS A 710 -30.11 -49.19 4.69
N ALA A 711 -30.74 -49.65 3.60
CA ALA A 711 -30.16 -49.63 2.27
C ALA A 711 -29.85 -48.19 1.78
N LEU A 712 -30.76 -47.24 2.04
CA LEU A 712 -30.48 -45.82 1.79
C LEU A 712 -29.28 -45.32 2.61
N PHE A 713 -29.18 -45.68 3.89
CA PHE A 713 -28.06 -45.27 4.73
C PHE A 713 -26.72 -45.84 4.24
N LEU A 714 -26.71 -47.04 3.65
CA LEU A 714 -25.50 -47.63 3.06
C LEU A 714 -24.94 -46.80 1.91
N ILE A 715 -25.78 -46.09 1.14
CA ILE A 715 -25.32 -45.16 0.08
C ILE A 715 -24.51 -43.99 0.66
N PHE A 716 -24.90 -43.50 1.84
CA PHE A 716 -24.25 -42.35 2.49
C PHE A 716 -23.10 -42.74 3.44
N ARG A 717 -22.96 -44.02 3.79
CA ARG A 717 -21.87 -44.54 4.65
C ARG A 717 -20.46 -44.11 4.19
N PRO A 718 -20.13 -44.09 2.89
CA PRO A 718 -18.81 -43.63 2.44
C PRO A 718 -18.55 -42.15 2.72
N TYR A 719 -19.59 -41.35 2.94
CA TYR A 719 -19.51 -39.88 3.07
C TYR A 719 -19.76 -39.39 4.50
N CYS A 720 -20.44 -40.21 5.32
CA CYS A 720 -20.79 -39.88 6.69
C CYS A 720 -20.74 -41.12 7.60
N ALA A 721 -20.10 -41.01 8.75
CA ALA A 721 -19.99 -42.09 9.74
C ALA A 721 -21.36 -42.52 10.33
N ARG A 722 -22.32 -41.60 10.43
CA ARG A 722 -23.64 -41.83 11.05
C ARG A 722 -24.79 -41.28 10.18
N PRO A 723 -25.13 -41.88 9.03
CA PRO A 723 -26.19 -41.37 8.16
C PRO A 723 -27.55 -41.20 8.87
N ALA A 724 -27.88 -42.13 9.77
CA ALA A 724 -29.12 -42.09 10.56
C ALA A 724 -29.29 -40.84 11.45
N SER A 725 -28.23 -40.07 11.75
CA SER A 725 -28.38 -38.80 12.48
C SER A 725 -28.87 -37.65 11.59
N PHE A 726 -28.63 -37.75 10.28
CA PHE A 726 -29.05 -36.75 9.31
C PHE A 726 -30.47 -37.03 8.77
N PHE A 727 -30.83 -38.31 8.62
CA PHE A 727 -32.18 -38.77 8.27
C PHE A 727 -33.07 -38.94 9.49
N SER A 728 -33.42 -37.84 10.15
CA SER A 728 -34.14 -37.91 11.42
C SER A 728 -35.57 -38.43 11.30
N ALA A 729 -36.34 -37.98 10.31
CA ALA A 729 -37.76 -38.31 10.22
C ALA A 729 -37.97 -39.79 9.87
N VAL A 730 -37.25 -40.28 8.88
CA VAL A 730 -37.32 -41.67 8.42
C VAL A 730 -36.68 -42.62 9.43
N SER A 731 -35.56 -42.24 10.06
CA SER A 731 -34.96 -43.08 11.11
C SER A 731 -35.86 -43.20 12.34
N ASP A 732 -36.50 -42.12 12.77
CA ASP A 732 -37.40 -42.13 13.93
C ASP A 732 -38.68 -42.89 13.60
N ALA A 733 -39.21 -42.72 12.39
CA ALA A 733 -40.35 -43.50 11.91
C ALA A 733 -40.06 -45.01 11.90
N ALA A 734 -38.92 -45.44 11.37
CA ALA A 734 -38.54 -46.85 11.32
C ALA A 734 -38.43 -47.48 12.72
N LYS A 735 -37.93 -46.73 13.72
CA LYS A 735 -37.85 -47.19 15.11
C LYS A 735 -39.23 -47.33 15.75
N LEU A 736 -40.10 -46.33 15.57
CA LEU A 736 -41.47 -46.37 16.11
C LEU A 736 -42.29 -47.49 15.49
N LEU A 737 -42.15 -47.70 14.17
CA LEU A 737 -42.82 -48.79 13.46
C LEU A 737 -42.29 -50.17 13.85
N ALA A 738 -41.08 -50.28 14.41
CA ALA A 738 -40.45 -51.54 14.80
C ALA A 738 -40.69 -51.93 16.27
N LEU A 739 -41.44 -51.14 17.06
CA LEU A 739 -41.79 -51.49 18.45
C LEU A 739 -42.59 -52.79 18.54
N ASP A 740 -42.61 -53.45 19.68
CA ASP A 740 -43.58 -54.54 19.89
C ASP A 740 -45.01 -53.96 20.03
N SER A 741 -46.01 -54.78 19.71
CA SER A 741 -47.40 -54.31 19.69
C SER A 741 -47.90 -53.82 21.06
N GLN A 742 -47.35 -54.34 22.17
CA GLN A 742 -47.73 -53.92 23.52
C GLN A 742 -47.11 -52.56 23.87
N GLN A 743 -45.84 -52.34 23.56
CA GLN A 743 -45.19 -51.03 23.71
C GLN A 743 -45.83 -49.98 22.79
N ALA A 744 -46.07 -50.33 21.52
CA ALA A 744 -46.70 -49.43 20.56
C ALA A 744 -48.11 -49.01 21.00
N PHE A 745 -48.94 -49.94 21.49
CA PHE A 745 -50.26 -49.64 22.03
C PHE A 745 -50.19 -48.72 23.25
N ASN A 746 -49.30 -49.02 24.21
CA ASN A 746 -49.12 -48.21 25.41
C ASN A 746 -48.67 -46.78 25.09
N PHE A 747 -47.74 -46.59 24.16
CA PHE A 747 -47.32 -45.26 23.72
C PHE A 747 -48.43 -44.55 22.95
N MET A 748 -49.18 -45.26 22.11
CA MET A 748 -50.28 -44.68 21.34
C MET A 748 -51.44 -44.23 22.24
N GLU A 749 -51.84 -44.99 23.26
CA GLU A 749 -52.86 -44.56 24.23
C GLU A 749 -52.41 -43.33 25.02
N ARG A 750 -51.16 -43.32 25.47
CA ARG A 750 -50.57 -42.16 26.16
C ARG A 750 -50.53 -40.93 25.27
N LEU A 751 -50.30 -41.07 23.97
CA LEU A 751 -50.28 -39.96 23.00
C LEU A 751 -51.69 -39.55 22.53
N ARG A 752 -52.71 -40.41 22.66
CA ARG A 752 -54.11 -40.15 22.27
C ARG A 752 -54.83 -39.21 23.24
N GLY A 753 -54.43 -39.22 24.51
CA GLY A 753 -55.06 -38.44 25.59
C GLY A 753 -54.51 -37.02 25.76
N TYR A 754 -53.70 -36.51 24.82
CA TYR A 754 -53.05 -35.21 24.95
C TYR A 754 -53.92 -34.08 24.42
N ASP A 755 -54.38 -33.24 25.33
CA ASP A 755 -54.78 -31.85 25.05
C ASP A 755 -54.04 -30.94 26.05
N SER A 756 -53.03 -30.19 25.58
CA SER A 756 -52.58 -28.88 26.11
C SER A 756 -51.64 -28.72 27.33
N ASP A 757 -50.88 -29.73 27.82
CA ASP A 757 -49.82 -29.53 28.85
C ASP A 757 -48.39 -29.72 28.29
N GLU A 758 -47.59 -28.65 28.20
CA GLU A 758 -46.22 -28.65 27.61
C GLU A 758 -45.20 -29.48 28.42
N GLU A 759 -45.27 -29.49 29.76
CA GLU A 759 -44.34 -30.26 30.61
C GLU A 759 -44.51 -31.78 30.47
N GLN A 760 -45.73 -32.25 30.24
CA GLN A 760 -46.01 -33.68 30.08
C GLN A 760 -45.61 -34.19 28.68
N GLU A 761 -45.76 -33.34 27.66
CA GLU A 761 -45.28 -33.64 26.29
C GLU A 761 -43.77 -33.85 26.30
N GLU A 762 -43.04 -32.99 27.01
CA GLU A 762 -41.58 -33.10 27.12
C GLU A 762 -41.16 -34.37 27.86
N ASP A 763 -41.82 -34.74 28.97
CA ASP A 763 -41.54 -36.00 29.69
C ASP A 763 -41.84 -37.26 28.83
N LEU A 764 -42.91 -37.25 28.03
CA LEU A 764 -43.18 -38.34 27.10
C LEU A 764 -42.18 -38.42 25.94
N LEU A 765 -41.78 -37.27 25.38
CA LEU A 765 -40.75 -37.22 24.35
C LEU A 765 -39.39 -37.65 24.92
N VAL A 766 -39.08 -37.34 26.17
CA VAL A 766 -37.90 -37.83 26.91
C VAL A 766 -37.95 -39.35 27.09
N LYS A 767 -39.13 -39.92 27.42
CA LYS A 767 -39.33 -41.38 27.50
C LYS A 767 -39.21 -42.06 26.13
N LEU A 768 -39.73 -41.47 25.06
CA LEU A 768 -39.56 -41.98 23.70
C LEU A 768 -38.10 -41.88 23.22
N ARG A 769 -37.39 -40.82 23.61
CA ARG A 769 -35.94 -40.65 23.38
C ARG A 769 -35.13 -41.73 24.10
N SER A 770 -35.44 -42.01 25.37
CA SER A 770 -34.67 -42.96 26.19
C SER A 770 -34.93 -44.43 25.82
N ILE A 771 -36.17 -44.77 25.47
CA ILE A 771 -36.58 -46.16 25.18
C ILE A 771 -36.34 -46.52 23.70
N CYS A 772 -36.65 -45.61 22.78
CA CYS A 772 -36.69 -45.91 21.34
C CYS A 772 -35.60 -45.18 20.55
N GLY A 773 -34.92 -44.19 21.15
CA GLY A 773 -33.90 -43.39 20.47
C GLY A 773 -34.44 -42.45 19.38
N VAL A 774 -35.71 -42.05 19.49
CA VAL A 774 -36.35 -41.00 18.65
C VAL A 774 -35.70 -39.67 18.96
N ARG A 775 -35.32 -38.86 17.96
CA ARG A 775 -34.48 -37.66 18.19
C ARG A 775 -35.19 -36.34 17.92
N LYS A 776 -35.97 -36.24 16.84
CA LYS A 776 -36.49 -34.94 16.35
C LYS A 776 -38.00 -34.91 16.07
N MET A 777 -38.72 -36.00 16.35
CA MET A 777 -40.15 -36.11 16.06
C MET A 777 -41.00 -35.49 17.17
N THR A 778 -42.05 -34.73 16.81
CA THR A 778 -43.04 -34.17 17.77
C THR A 778 -44.05 -35.25 18.21
N ALA A 779 -44.73 -35.04 19.33
CA ALA A 779 -45.70 -36.01 19.86
C ALA A 779 -46.85 -36.26 18.87
N SER A 780 -47.35 -35.22 18.22
CA SER A 780 -48.40 -35.31 17.20
C SER A 780 -47.98 -36.13 15.97
N VAL A 781 -46.73 -36.00 15.53
CA VAL A 781 -46.19 -36.76 14.40
C VAL A 781 -45.92 -38.20 14.82
N ALA A 782 -45.37 -38.44 16.01
CA ALA A 782 -45.17 -39.78 16.55
C ALA A 782 -46.49 -40.55 16.69
N TYR A 783 -47.56 -39.88 17.16
CA TYR A 783 -48.90 -40.45 17.22
C TYR A 783 -49.40 -40.89 15.85
N ARG A 784 -49.24 -40.05 14.81
CA ARG A 784 -49.63 -40.40 13.43
C ARG A 784 -48.83 -41.57 12.87
N VAL A 785 -47.54 -41.65 13.19
CA VAL A 785 -46.67 -42.78 12.77
C VAL A 785 -47.12 -44.08 13.45
N LEU A 786 -47.31 -44.09 14.77
CA LEU A 786 -47.80 -45.26 15.49
C LEU A 786 -49.20 -45.67 15.02
N GLY A 787 -50.06 -44.68 14.77
CA GLY A 787 -51.40 -44.87 14.23
C GLY A 787 -51.42 -45.44 12.80
N SER A 788 -50.28 -45.51 12.08
CA SER A 788 -50.17 -46.18 10.78
C SER A 788 -49.87 -47.68 10.91
N ARG A 789 -49.52 -48.17 12.10
CA ARG A 789 -49.28 -49.58 12.37
C ARG A 789 -50.60 -50.36 12.46
N LEU A 790 -50.59 -51.60 11.99
CA LEU A 790 -51.62 -52.61 12.27
C LEU A 790 -51.22 -53.29 13.58
N LEU A 791 -51.99 -53.02 14.64
CA LEU A 791 -51.72 -53.52 16.00
C LEU A 791 -52.32 -54.89 16.24
#